data_AF-A0A8C6BF78-F1
#
_entry.id   AF-A0A8C6BF78-F1
#
_cell.length_a   1.000
_cell.length_b   1.000
_cell.length_c   1.000
_cell.angle_alpha   90.00
_cell.angle_beta   90.00
_cell.angle_gamma   90.00
#
_symmetry.space_group_name_H-M   'P 1'
#
loop_
_entity.id
_entity.type
_entity.pdbx_description
1 polymer ?
#
loop_
_entity_poly.entity_id
_entity_poly.type
_entity_poly.pdbx_seq_one_letter_code
_entity_poly.pdbx_strand_id
1 'polypeptide(L)'
;MLQINPKSESQRVNKKVNNDASLRIHNLSILVRQIKFYYQETLQQLIMMSLPNVLIIGKNPFSEQGTEEVKKLLLLLLGCAVQCQKKEEFIERIQGLDFDTKAAVAAHIQEVTHNQENVFDLQWMEVTDMSQEEIEPLLKNMVLHLKRLIDERDEHSETIVELSEERDGLHFPPHASSSAQSPCGSPGMKRTESRQHLSVELADAKAKIRRLRQELEEKTEQLLDCKQELEQMEIELKRLQQENMNLLSDARSARMYRDELDVLREKAVRVDKLESEVSRYKERLHDIEFYKARVEELKEDNQVLLETKTMLEDQLEGTRARSDKLHELEKENLQLKAKLHDMEMERDMDRKKIEELMEENMTLEMAQKQSMDESLHLGWELEQISRTSELSEAPQKSLGHEVNELTSSRLLKLEMENQSLTKTVEELRSTMDSAEGTTSKILKIEKENQRLSKKVEILENEIIQEKQSLQNCQNLSKDLMKEKAQLEKTIETLRENSERQIKILEQENEHLNQTVSSLRQRSQISAEARVKDIEKENKILHESIKETSSKLSKIEFEKRQIRKELEHYKEKGERAEELENELHHLEKENELLQKKITNLKITCEKIEALEQENSELERENRKYKKTLDSFKNLTFQLESLEKENSQLDEENLELRRNVESLKCASMKMAQLQLENKELESEKEQLKKGLELMKASFKKTERLEVSYQGLDTENQRLQKALENSNKKIQQLESELQDLEMENQTLQKNLEELKISSKRLEQLERKQ
;
A
#
# COMPACT_ATOMS: atom_id res chain seq x y z
N MET A 1 -57.50 -44.80 4.06
CA MET A 1 -56.02 -44.95 4.12
C MET A 1 -55.48 -46.09 3.27
N LEU A 2 -55.61 -47.38 3.60
CA LEU A 2 -54.89 -48.44 2.85
C LEU A 2 -55.12 -48.49 1.31
N GLN A 3 -56.29 -48.09 0.81
CA GLN A 3 -56.54 -47.96 -0.64
C GLN A 3 -55.89 -46.72 -1.29
N ILE A 4 -55.56 -45.72 -0.48
CA ILE A 4 -55.00 -44.40 -0.87
C ILE A 4 -53.45 -44.46 -0.78
N ASN A 5 -52.93 -45.03 0.30
CA ASN A 5 -51.51 -45.29 0.50
C ASN A 5 -51.28 -46.78 0.86
N PRO A 6 -51.04 -47.65 -0.14
CA PRO A 6 -50.72 -49.06 0.07
C PRO A 6 -49.34 -49.31 0.68
N LYS A 7 -48.46 -48.30 0.73
CA LYS A 7 -47.09 -48.41 1.27
C LYS A 7 -47.02 -48.17 2.79
N SER A 8 -48.11 -47.73 3.42
CA SER A 8 -48.17 -47.48 4.86
C SER A 8 -48.06 -48.77 5.67
N GLU A 9 -47.23 -48.78 6.72
CA GLU A 9 -47.11 -49.93 7.62
C GLU A 9 -48.45 -50.33 8.24
N SER A 10 -48.76 -51.62 8.17
CA SER A 10 -50.04 -52.17 8.64
C SER A 10 -50.06 -52.38 10.16
N GLN A 11 -50.22 -51.27 10.89
CA GLN A 11 -50.51 -51.31 12.34
C GLN A 11 -51.78 -52.13 12.63
N ARG A 12 -51.79 -52.87 13.75
CA ARG A 12 -52.85 -53.85 14.08
C ARG A 12 -54.14 -53.18 14.56
N VAL A 13 -55.00 -52.78 13.63
CA VAL A 13 -56.35 -52.25 13.90
C VAL A 13 -57.28 -53.35 14.45
N ASN A 14 -58.06 -53.04 15.50
CA ASN A 14 -58.98 -53.98 16.12
C ASN A 14 -60.22 -54.22 15.24
N LYS A 15 -60.36 -55.43 14.67
CA LYS A 15 -61.44 -55.79 13.74
C LYS A 15 -62.80 -56.07 14.40
N LYS A 16 -62.83 -56.35 15.71
CA LYS A 16 -64.07 -56.58 16.49
C LYS A 16 -64.15 -55.54 17.61
N VAL A 17 -64.83 -54.44 17.33
CA VAL A 17 -64.90 -53.27 18.22
C VAL A 17 -66.08 -53.35 19.19
N ASN A 18 -67.15 -54.07 18.85
CA ASN A 18 -68.29 -54.38 19.74
C ASN A 18 -68.89 -53.18 20.50
N ASN A 19 -68.87 -51.98 19.89
CA ASN A 19 -69.24 -50.70 20.50
C ASN A 19 -68.41 -50.23 21.71
N ASP A 20 -67.29 -50.88 22.02
CA ASP A 20 -66.30 -50.45 23.00
C ASP A 20 -65.68 -49.09 22.59
N ALA A 21 -65.81 -48.08 23.46
CA ALA A 21 -65.31 -46.74 23.20
C ALA A 21 -63.77 -46.68 23.18
N SER A 22 -63.08 -47.45 24.02
CA SER A 22 -61.62 -47.51 24.08
C SER A 22 -61.04 -48.14 22.80
N LEU A 23 -61.67 -49.19 22.29
CA LEU A 23 -61.30 -49.79 21.01
C LEU A 23 -61.61 -48.88 19.81
N ARG A 24 -62.70 -48.07 19.86
CA ARG A 24 -62.93 -46.99 18.88
C ARG A 24 -61.82 -45.93 18.94
N ILE A 25 -61.52 -45.39 20.12
CA ILE A 25 -60.48 -44.35 20.34
C ILE A 25 -59.13 -44.84 19.80
N HIS A 26 -58.73 -46.07 20.13
CA HIS A 26 -57.47 -46.65 19.66
C HIS A 26 -57.41 -46.76 18.12
N ASN A 27 -58.45 -47.31 17.49
CA ASN A 27 -58.51 -47.44 16.03
C ASN A 27 -58.53 -46.05 15.32
N LEU A 28 -59.23 -45.07 15.90
CA LEU A 28 -59.29 -43.70 15.39
C LEU A 28 -57.94 -42.97 15.55
N SER A 29 -57.23 -43.19 16.66
CA SER A 29 -55.89 -42.64 16.88
C SER A 29 -54.88 -43.15 15.84
N ILE A 30 -54.93 -44.43 15.48
CA ILE A 30 -54.12 -44.99 14.38
C ILE A 30 -54.47 -44.29 13.06
N LEU A 31 -55.76 -44.12 12.77
CA LEU A 31 -56.25 -43.49 11.53
C LEU A 31 -55.81 -42.02 11.40
N VAL A 32 -55.99 -41.21 12.44
CA VAL A 32 -55.57 -39.79 12.46
C VAL A 32 -54.04 -39.68 12.34
N ARG A 33 -53.28 -40.57 12.99
CA ARG A 33 -51.81 -40.61 12.85
C ARG A 33 -51.37 -40.96 11.43
N GLN A 34 -52.03 -41.92 10.78
CA GLN A 34 -51.77 -42.26 9.37
C GLN A 34 -52.13 -41.11 8.41
N ILE A 35 -53.21 -40.37 8.68
CA ILE A 35 -53.61 -39.19 7.90
C ILE A 35 -52.57 -38.07 8.05
N LYS A 36 -52.20 -37.69 9.28
CA LYS A 36 -51.18 -36.64 9.51
C LYS A 36 -49.85 -36.99 8.84
N PHE A 37 -49.38 -38.23 9.00
CA PHE A 37 -48.14 -38.71 8.38
C PHE A 37 -48.20 -38.65 6.84
N TYR A 38 -49.37 -38.91 6.24
CA TYR A 38 -49.52 -38.85 4.78
C TYR A 38 -49.42 -37.42 4.24
N TYR A 39 -50.09 -36.45 4.87
CA TYR A 39 -49.95 -35.04 4.53
C TYR A 39 -48.50 -34.57 4.67
N GLN A 40 -47.91 -34.78 5.86
CA GLN A 40 -46.59 -34.26 6.18
C GLN A 40 -45.48 -34.89 5.33
N GLU A 41 -45.39 -36.23 5.27
CA GLU A 41 -44.26 -36.92 4.66
C GLU A 41 -44.45 -37.21 3.16
N THR A 42 -45.70 -37.40 2.71
CA THR A 42 -45.99 -37.81 1.31
C THR A 42 -46.53 -36.69 0.43
N LEU A 43 -47.28 -35.74 1.00
CA LEU A 43 -47.78 -34.57 0.26
C LEU A 43 -46.94 -33.31 0.51
N GLN A 44 -45.99 -33.33 1.46
CA GLN A 44 -45.23 -32.16 1.91
C GLN A 44 -46.16 -31.00 2.33
N GLN A 45 -47.24 -31.35 3.05
CA GLN A 45 -48.28 -30.42 3.49
C GLN A 45 -48.48 -30.52 5.00
N LEU A 46 -48.61 -29.36 5.66
CA LEU A 46 -48.90 -29.24 7.08
C LEU A 46 -50.39 -28.96 7.30
N ILE A 47 -51.04 -29.78 8.13
CA ILE A 47 -52.44 -29.57 8.54
C ILE A 47 -52.47 -28.43 9.56
N MET A 48 -53.09 -27.30 9.20
CA MET A 48 -53.21 -26.07 10.00
C MET A 48 -54.52 -25.99 10.80
N MET A 49 -55.53 -26.76 10.41
CA MET A 49 -56.77 -26.94 11.18
C MET A 49 -56.58 -27.92 12.36
N SER A 50 -57.44 -27.78 13.38
CA SER A 50 -57.49 -28.73 14.51
C SER A 50 -57.64 -30.18 14.03
N LEU A 51 -56.80 -31.10 14.50
CA LEU A 51 -56.94 -32.53 14.18
C LEU A 51 -58.22 -33.13 14.78
N PRO A 52 -58.84 -34.15 14.15
CA PRO A 52 -60.08 -34.75 14.63
C PRO A 52 -59.95 -35.33 16.04
N ASN A 53 -60.80 -34.87 16.96
CA ASN A 53 -60.78 -35.26 18.36
C ASN A 53 -61.33 -36.69 18.55
N VAL A 54 -60.41 -37.66 18.54
CA VAL A 54 -60.71 -39.09 18.65
C VAL A 54 -61.43 -39.48 19.95
N LEU A 55 -61.36 -38.66 21.02
CA LEU A 55 -62.09 -38.90 22.27
C LEU A 55 -63.58 -38.56 22.13
N ILE A 56 -63.92 -37.47 21.45
CA ILE A 56 -65.31 -37.06 21.20
C ILE A 56 -65.97 -38.08 20.27
N ILE A 57 -65.35 -38.38 19.12
CA ILE A 57 -65.83 -39.40 18.17
C ILE A 57 -65.89 -40.79 18.85
N GLY A 58 -64.88 -41.12 19.64
CA GLY A 58 -64.76 -42.42 20.29
C GLY A 58 -65.81 -42.67 21.38
N LYS A 59 -66.14 -41.65 22.17
CA LYS A 59 -67.20 -41.72 23.20
C LYS A 59 -68.59 -41.55 22.60
N ASN A 60 -68.85 -40.42 21.94
CA ASN A 60 -70.19 -39.94 21.56
C ASN A 60 -70.30 -39.62 20.04
N PRO A 61 -70.15 -40.60 19.14
CA PRO A 61 -70.07 -40.36 17.68
C PRO A 61 -71.32 -39.74 17.05
N PHE A 62 -72.49 -39.88 17.69
CA PHE A 62 -73.77 -39.34 17.22
C PHE A 62 -74.19 -38.04 17.94
N SER A 63 -73.29 -37.42 18.70
CA SER A 63 -73.48 -36.06 19.21
C SER A 63 -73.21 -35.04 18.09
N GLU A 64 -73.68 -33.81 18.25
CA GLU A 64 -73.39 -32.69 17.33
C GLU A 64 -71.87 -32.49 17.19
N GLN A 65 -71.17 -32.34 18.32
CA GLN A 65 -69.69 -32.27 18.37
C GLN A 65 -69.03 -33.51 17.72
N GLY A 66 -69.52 -34.73 18.01
CA GLY A 66 -69.02 -35.95 17.39
C GLY A 66 -69.22 -36.00 15.88
N THR A 67 -70.29 -35.38 15.37
CA THR A 67 -70.57 -35.25 13.94
C THR A 67 -69.59 -34.28 13.28
N GLU A 68 -69.32 -33.12 13.89
CA GLU A 68 -68.32 -32.17 13.36
C GLU A 68 -66.90 -32.76 13.37
N GLU A 69 -66.51 -33.48 14.42
CA GLU A 69 -65.20 -34.16 14.46
C GLU A 69 -65.11 -35.30 13.42
N VAL A 70 -66.22 -35.99 13.12
CA VAL A 70 -66.29 -36.94 12.00
C VAL A 70 -66.20 -36.22 10.64
N LYS A 71 -66.80 -35.04 10.47
CA LYS A 71 -66.62 -34.23 9.24
C LYS A 71 -65.14 -33.88 9.04
N LYS A 72 -64.44 -33.36 10.06
CA LYS A 72 -63.00 -33.07 9.99
C LYS A 72 -62.19 -34.30 9.56
N LEU A 73 -62.51 -35.48 10.12
CA LEU A 73 -61.86 -36.74 9.77
C LEU A 73 -62.11 -37.17 8.30
N LEU A 74 -63.33 -36.97 7.80
CA LEU A 74 -63.71 -37.29 6.41
C LEU A 74 -63.13 -36.27 5.42
N LEU A 75 -63.08 -34.98 5.77
CA LEU A 75 -62.48 -33.91 4.97
C LEU A 75 -60.99 -34.17 4.71
N LEU A 76 -60.21 -34.44 5.78
CA LEU A 76 -58.80 -34.79 5.64
C LEU A 76 -58.59 -36.11 4.88
N LEU A 77 -59.47 -37.10 5.06
CA LEU A 77 -59.42 -38.37 4.31
C LEU A 77 -59.75 -38.17 2.81
N LEU A 78 -60.66 -37.25 2.48
CA LEU A 78 -60.98 -36.84 1.10
C LEU A 78 -59.78 -36.14 0.45
N GLY A 79 -59.16 -35.19 1.15
CA GLY A 79 -57.93 -34.53 0.69
C GLY A 79 -56.78 -35.52 0.46
N CYS A 80 -56.61 -36.53 1.33
CA CYS A 80 -55.69 -37.65 1.04
C CYS A 80 -56.06 -38.40 -0.25
N ALA A 81 -57.35 -38.64 -0.51
CA ALA A 81 -57.81 -39.43 -1.65
C ALA A 81 -57.62 -38.71 -3.00
N VAL A 82 -57.87 -37.40 -3.05
CA VAL A 82 -57.76 -36.60 -4.30
C VAL A 82 -56.34 -36.11 -4.60
N GLN A 83 -55.40 -36.25 -3.66
CA GLN A 83 -53.99 -35.92 -3.87
C GLN A 83 -53.08 -37.17 -4.01
N CYS A 84 -53.62 -38.39 -3.97
CA CYS A 84 -52.80 -39.61 -4.03
C CYS A 84 -52.44 -40.08 -5.46
N GLN A 85 -51.58 -41.10 -5.54
CA GLN A 85 -51.14 -41.76 -6.79
C GLN A 85 -52.26 -42.49 -7.58
N LYS A 86 -53.50 -42.46 -7.06
CA LYS A 86 -54.72 -43.02 -7.66
C LYS A 86 -55.86 -42.01 -7.69
N LYS A 87 -55.57 -40.70 -7.57
CA LYS A 87 -56.57 -39.63 -7.47
C LYS A 87 -57.59 -39.68 -8.60
N GLU A 88 -57.18 -40.09 -9.80
CA GLU A 88 -58.02 -40.26 -10.98
C GLU A 88 -59.17 -41.24 -10.71
N GLU A 89 -58.90 -42.39 -10.07
CA GLU A 89 -59.94 -43.37 -9.69
C GLU A 89 -60.94 -42.82 -8.67
N PHE A 90 -60.51 -41.89 -7.81
CA PHE A 90 -61.38 -41.28 -6.80
C PHE A 90 -62.19 -40.12 -7.39
N ILE A 91 -61.57 -39.30 -8.25
CA ILE A 91 -62.24 -38.20 -8.96
C ILE A 91 -63.29 -38.74 -9.95
N GLU A 92 -63.01 -39.82 -10.69
CA GLU A 92 -64.00 -40.47 -11.57
C GLU A 92 -65.24 -40.94 -10.78
N ARG A 93 -65.04 -41.55 -9.60
CA ARG A 93 -66.15 -41.96 -8.71
C ARG A 93 -66.96 -40.76 -8.19
N ILE A 94 -66.30 -39.64 -7.90
CA ILE A 94 -66.97 -38.39 -7.51
C ILE A 94 -67.72 -37.77 -8.69
N GLN A 95 -67.19 -37.86 -9.91
CA GLN A 95 -67.90 -37.47 -11.14
C GLN A 95 -69.11 -38.37 -11.45
N GLY A 96 -69.16 -39.59 -10.91
CA GLY A 96 -70.34 -40.47 -10.96
C GLY A 96 -71.48 -40.12 -10.00
N LEU A 97 -71.29 -39.17 -9.07
CA LEU A 97 -72.33 -38.74 -8.12
C LEU A 97 -73.39 -37.83 -8.80
N ASP A 98 -74.51 -37.62 -8.11
CA ASP A 98 -75.50 -36.60 -8.43
C ASP A 98 -74.91 -35.17 -8.37
N PHE A 99 -75.61 -34.20 -8.95
CA PHE A 99 -75.10 -32.84 -9.12
C PHE A 99 -74.84 -32.13 -7.78
N ASP A 100 -75.79 -32.19 -6.85
CA ASP A 100 -75.72 -31.45 -5.58
C ASP A 100 -74.65 -32.04 -4.65
N THR A 101 -74.59 -33.36 -4.51
CA THR A 101 -73.54 -34.04 -3.72
C THR A 101 -72.16 -33.80 -4.32
N LYS A 102 -72.03 -33.77 -5.65
CA LYS A 102 -70.76 -33.48 -6.35
C LYS A 102 -70.32 -32.03 -6.18
N ALA A 103 -71.24 -31.07 -6.18
CA ALA A 103 -70.95 -29.68 -5.87
C ALA A 103 -70.47 -29.51 -4.42
N ALA A 104 -71.14 -30.15 -3.45
CA ALA A 104 -70.71 -30.16 -2.06
C ALA A 104 -69.33 -30.82 -1.85
N VAL A 105 -69.08 -31.97 -2.48
CA VAL A 105 -67.77 -32.64 -2.43
C VAL A 105 -66.68 -31.80 -3.11
N ALA A 106 -66.98 -31.09 -4.20
CA ALA A 106 -66.04 -30.17 -4.85
C ALA A 106 -65.67 -28.98 -3.94
N ALA A 107 -66.63 -28.41 -3.21
CA ALA A 107 -66.36 -27.38 -2.22
C ALA A 107 -65.45 -27.90 -1.09
N HIS A 108 -65.71 -29.10 -0.56
CA HIS A 108 -64.85 -29.74 0.44
C HIS A 108 -63.46 -30.13 -0.10
N ILE A 109 -63.32 -30.41 -1.40
CA ILE A 109 -61.99 -30.57 -2.03
C ILE A 109 -61.24 -29.25 -2.01
N GLN A 110 -61.86 -28.13 -2.40
CA GLN A 110 -61.23 -26.80 -2.35
C GLN A 110 -60.87 -26.41 -0.92
N GLU A 111 -61.76 -26.66 0.05
CA GLU A 111 -61.56 -26.42 1.49
C GLU A 111 -60.32 -27.12 2.07
N VAL A 112 -59.91 -28.27 1.53
CA VAL A 112 -58.78 -29.08 2.05
C VAL A 112 -57.55 -29.12 1.14
N THR A 113 -57.59 -28.45 -0.02
CA THR A 113 -56.46 -28.40 -0.99
C THR A 113 -56.07 -27.00 -1.44
N HIS A 114 -56.95 -26.00 -1.30
CA HIS A 114 -56.69 -24.62 -1.71
C HIS A 114 -56.80 -23.62 -0.54
N ASN A 115 -57.48 -23.96 0.57
CA ASN A 115 -57.52 -23.10 1.75
C ASN A 115 -56.29 -23.30 2.65
N GLN A 116 -55.37 -22.33 2.59
CA GLN A 116 -54.16 -22.28 3.42
C GLN A 116 -54.46 -22.25 4.93
N GLU A 117 -55.65 -21.81 5.36
CA GLU A 117 -56.04 -21.85 6.79
C GLU A 117 -56.27 -23.28 7.32
N ASN A 118 -56.52 -24.24 6.42
CA ASN A 118 -56.77 -25.64 6.75
C ASN A 118 -55.55 -26.52 6.48
N VAL A 119 -54.88 -26.32 5.33
CA VAL A 119 -53.69 -27.08 4.91
C VAL A 119 -52.71 -26.13 4.22
N PHE A 120 -51.48 -26.05 4.75
CA PHE A 120 -50.38 -25.25 4.21
C PHE A 120 -49.42 -26.17 3.45
N ASP A 121 -49.03 -25.81 2.23
CA ASP A 121 -48.08 -26.58 1.42
C ASP A 121 -46.64 -26.09 1.67
N LEU A 122 -45.72 -26.99 2.01
CA LEU A 122 -44.35 -26.65 2.39
C LEU A 122 -43.50 -26.25 1.18
N GLN A 123 -43.91 -26.56 -0.05
CA GLN A 123 -43.21 -26.15 -1.27
C GLN A 123 -43.14 -24.61 -1.42
N TRP A 124 -44.04 -23.86 -0.78
CA TRP A 124 -43.96 -22.39 -0.72
C TRP A 124 -42.73 -21.87 0.05
N MET A 125 -42.02 -22.72 0.80
CA MET A 125 -40.73 -22.36 1.42
C MET A 125 -39.54 -22.46 0.45
N GLU A 126 -39.70 -23.07 -0.73
CA GLU A 126 -38.63 -23.24 -1.72
C GLU A 126 -38.68 -22.20 -2.87
N VAL A 127 -39.75 -21.40 -2.95
CA VAL A 127 -39.96 -20.41 -4.02
C VAL A 127 -39.27 -19.08 -3.67
N THR A 128 -38.20 -18.74 -4.40
CA THR A 128 -37.41 -17.51 -4.14
C THR A 128 -38.01 -16.24 -4.75
N ASP A 129 -38.76 -16.34 -5.86
CA ASP A 129 -39.34 -15.21 -6.58
C ASP A 129 -40.87 -15.16 -6.41
N MET A 130 -41.29 -14.78 -5.20
CA MET A 130 -42.70 -14.56 -4.82
C MET A 130 -43.12 -13.09 -5.01
N SER A 131 -44.33 -12.82 -5.50
CA SER A 131 -44.81 -11.42 -5.61
C SER A 131 -45.31 -10.88 -4.27
N GLN A 132 -45.19 -9.57 -4.05
CA GLN A 132 -45.59 -8.93 -2.78
C GLN A 132 -47.10 -9.08 -2.50
N GLU A 133 -47.93 -9.12 -3.54
CA GLU A 133 -49.39 -9.30 -3.43
C GLU A 133 -49.79 -10.72 -2.96
N GLU A 134 -48.91 -11.72 -3.18
CA GLU A 134 -49.09 -13.11 -2.72
C GLU A 134 -48.49 -13.34 -1.32
N ILE A 135 -47.39 -12.65 -0.99
CA ILE A 135 -46.71 -12.76 0.31
C ILE A 135 -47.55 -12.13 1.44
N GLU A 136 -48.15 -10.97 1.23
CA GLU A 136 -48.87 -10.25 2.29
C GLU A 136 -50.07 -11.02 2.91
N PRO A 137 -50.98 -11.66 2.14
CA PRO A 137 -52.01 -12.52 2.72
C PRO A 137 -51.43 -13.77 3.40
N LEU A 138 -50.36 -14.36 2.85
CA LEU A 138 -49.69 -15.54 3.42
C LEU A 138 -49.11 -15.21 4.81
N LEU A 139 -48.35 -14.12 4.94
CA LEU A 139 -47.80 -13.64 6.21
C LEU A 139 -48.90 -13.29 7.22
N LYS A 140 -49.98 -12.63 6.77
CA LYS A 140 -51.13 -12.31 7.62
C LYS A 140 -51.79 -13.56 8.18
N ASN A 141 -51.99 -14.59 7.36
CA ASN A 141 -52.53 -15.87 7.79
C ASN A 141 -51.57 -16.59 8.74
N MET A 142 -50.26 -16.61 8.47
CA MET A 142 -49.25 -17.15 9.38
C MET A 142 -49.26 -16.45 10.75
N VAL A 143 -49.43 -15.12 10.81
CA VAL A 143 -49.57 -14.39 12.08
C VAL A 143 -50.86 -14.77 12.82
N LEU A 144 -51.98 -14.97 12.12
CA LEU A 144 -53.22 -15.47 12.72
C LEU A 144 -53.08 -16.90 13.27
N HIS A 145 -52.36 -17.78 12.56
CA HIS A 145 -52.05 -19.12 13.05
C HIS A 145 -51.10 -19.11 14.25
N LEU A 146 -50.03 -18.29 14.22
CA LEU A 146 -49.11 -18.14 15.35
C LEU A 146 -49.84 -17.61 16.58
N LYS A 147 -50.80 -16.67 16.42
CA LYS A 147 -51.65 -16.23 17.52
C LYS A 147 -52.52 -17.38 18.02
N ARG A 148 -53.25 -18.09 17.14
CA ARG A 148 -54.10 -19.23 17.52
C ARG A 148 -53.30 -20.30 18.27
N LEU A 149 -52.08 -20.61 17.84
CA LEU A 149 -51.19 -21.58 18.50
C LEU A 149 -50.68 -21.11 19.88
N ILE A 150 -50.61 -19.79 20.13
CA ILE A 150 -50.33 -19.24 21.46
C ILE A 150 -51.57 -19.36 22.34
N ASP A 151 -52.74 -18.95 21.82
CA ASP A 151 -54.03 -19.02 22.50
C ASP A 151 -54.36 -20.49 22.89
N GLU A 152 -54.23 -21.44 21.95
CA GLU A 152 -54.42 -22.90 22.15
C GLU A 152 -53.38 -23.51 23.11
N ARG A 153 -52.12 -23.06 23.07
CA ARG A 153 -51.07 -23.53 24.00
C ARG A 153 -51.43 -23.17 25.43
N ASP A 154 -51.90 -21.95 25.67
CA ASP A 154 -52.19 -21.46 27.01
C ASP A 154 -53.47 -22.10 27.56
N GLU A 155 -54.53 -22.23 26.75
CA GLU A 155 -55.73 -23.03 27.09
C GLU A 155 -55.38 -24.48 27.44
N HIS A 156 -54.51 -25.13 26.65
CA HIS A 156 -54.06 -26.49 26.94
C HIS A 156 -53.15 -26.57 28.17
N SER A 157 -52.35 -25.55 28.45
CA SER A 157 -51.52 -25.49 29.66
C SER A 157 -52.39 -25.35 30.92
N GLU A 158 -53.41 -24.50 30.89
CA GLU A 158 -54.41 -24.37 31.97
C GLU A 158 -55.16 -25.69 32.16
N THR A 159 -55.68 -26.30 31.08
CA THR A 159 -56.34 -27.62 31.12
C THR A 159 -55.45 -28.74 31.70
N ILE A 160 -54.15 -28.73 31.42
CA ILE A 160 -53.18 -29.70 31.96
C ILE A 160 -52.91 -29.48 33.45
N VAL A 161 -52.94 -28.23 33.92
CA VAL A 161 -52.86 -27.91 35.36
C VAL A 161 -54.14 -28.39 36.05
N GLU A 162 -55.33 -28.01 35.56
CA GLU A 162 -56.62 -28.44 36.12
C GLU A 162 -56.73 -29.97 36.23
N LEU A 163 -56.45 -30.69 35.14
CA LEU A 163 -56.49 -32.17 35.14
C LEU A 163 -55.40 -32.83 36.00
N SER A 164 -54.31 -32.11 36.29
CA SER A 164 -53.28 -32.57 37.24
C SER A 164 -53.72 -32.34 38.68
N GLU A 165 -54.31 -31.17 38.98
CA GLU A 165 -54.88 -30.85 40.29
C GLU A 165 -56.08 -31.74 40.64
N GLU A 166 -56.95 -32.07 39.68
CA GLU A 166 -58.01 -33.09 39.88
C GLU A 166 -57.40 -34.47 40.21
N ARG A 167 -56.39 -34.89 39.44
CA ARG A 167 -55.73 -36.21 39.60
C ARG A 167 -54.98 -36.34 40.93
N ASP A 168 -54.32 -35.29 41.39
CA ASP A 168 -53.61 -35.29 42.68
C ASP A 168 -54.55 -35.00 43.86
N GLY A 169 -55.60 -34.20 43.67
CA GLY A 169 -56.67 -33.97 44.64
C GLY A 169 -57.48 -35.23 44.94
N LEU A 170 -57.72 -36.08 43.95
CA LEU A 170 -58.36 -37.40 44.11
C LEU A 170 -57.54 -38.40 44.95
N HIS A 171 -56.26 -38.13 45.22
CA HIS A 171 -55.41 -38.98 46.05
C HIS A 171 -55.51 -38.71 47.57
N PHE A 172 -56.25 -37.69 48.01
CA PHE A 172 -56.52 -37.42 49.43
C PHE A 172 -57.96 -37.79 49.83
N PRO A 173 -58.22 -39.01 50.36
CA PRO A 173 -59.55 -39.38 50.84
C PRO A 173 -59.90 -38.66 52.16
N PRO A 174 -61.01 -37.88 52.23
CA PRO A 174 -61.45 -37.29 53.48
C PRO A 174 -61.92 -38.34 54.49
N HIS A 175 -61.69 -38.10 55.79
CA HIS A 175 -62.15 -38.98 56.86
C HIS A 175 -63.69 -39.05 56.93
N ALA A 176 -64.29 -40.12 56.40
CA ALA A 176 -65.70 -40.44 56.57
C ALA A 176 -65.91 -41.47 57.69
N SER A 177 -66.58 -41.07 58.78
CA SER A 177 -66.87 -41.96 59.92
C SER A 177 -68.18 -42.73 59.70
N SER A 178 -68.12 -44.06 59.51
CA SER A 178 -69.32 -44.92 59.39
C SER A 178 -69.50 -45.82 60.62
N SER A 179 -70.28 -45.34 61.59
CA SER A 179 -70.60 -46.05 62.83
C SER A 179 -71.87 -46.91 62.71
N ALA A 180 -71.72 -48.23 62.91
CA ALA A 180 -72.80 -49.22 63.08
C ALA A 180 -73.76 -49.39 61.87
N GLN A 181 -74.55 -50.47 61.72
CA GLN A 181 -75.01 -51.49 62.66
C GLN A 181 -75.01 -52.89 62.00
N SER A 182 -75.02 -53.95 62.81
CA SER A 182 -75.48 -55.29 62.40
C SER A 182 -76.35 -55.88 63.53
N PRO A 183 -77.59 -56.31 63.27
CA PRO A 183 -78.52 -56.70 64.32
C PRO A 183 -78.33 -58.15 64.78
N CYS A 184 -78.27 -58.38 66.09
CA CYS A 184 -78.37 -59.71 66.68
C CYS A 184 -79.23 -59.70 67.95
N GLY A 185 -80.34 -60.44 67.90
CA GLY A 185 -81.07 -60.97 69.05
C GLY A 185 -81.33 -62.46 68.79
N SER A 186 -81.50 -63.32 69.79
CA SER A 186 -81.79 -63.09 71.21
C SER A 186 -81.12 -64.15 72.10
N PRO A 187 -81.04 -63.97 73.44
CA PRO A 187 -80.13 -64.76 74.29
C PRO A 187 -80.72 -66.05 74.87
N GLY A 188 -79.87 -67.04 75.18
CA GLY A 188 -80.29 -68.20 75.97
C GLY A 188 -79.19 -69.23 76.28
N MET A 189 -78.92 -69.43 77.58
CA MET A 189 -78.18 -70.58 78.18
C MET A 189 -76.65 -70.69 77.94
N LYS A 190 -76.03 -71.64 78.67
CA LYS A 190 -74.59 -72.03 78.67
C LYS A 190 -73.55 -70.97 79.11
N ARG A 191 -73.47 -70.70 80.42
CA ARG A 191 -72.46 -69.81 81.06
C ARG A 191 -71.06 -70.43 81.31
N THR A 192 -70.74 -71.57 80.72
CA THR A 192 -69.44 -72.27 80.90
C THR A 192 -68.67 -72.41 79.59
N GLU A 193 -69.28 -73.04 78.57
CA GLU A 193 -68.72 -73.14 77.21
C GLU A 193 -68.42 -71.74 76.63
N SER A 194 -69.34 -70.77 76.81
CA SER A 194 -69.18 -69.42 76.26
C SER A 194 -67.93 -68.69 76.74
N ARG A 195 -67.45 -68.94 77.97
CA ARG A 195 -66.20 -68.33 78.48
C ARG A 195 -64.96 -68.88 77.76
N GLN A 196 -65.00 -70.13 77.30
CA GLN A 196 -63.91 -70.72 76.52
C GLN A 196 -63.95 -70.23 75.08
N HIS A 197 -65.12 -70.22 74.42
CA HIS A 197 -65.26 -69.66 73.07
C HIS A 197 -64.88 -68.18 73.02
N LEU A 198 -65.38 -67.34 73.95
CA LEU A 198 -64.96 -65.94 74.08
C LEU A 198 -63.45 -65.77 74.32
N SER A 199 -62.77 -66.75 74.96
CA SER A 199 -61.32 -66.68 75.15
C SER A 199 -60.54 -67.01 73.89
N VAL A 200 -61.07 -67.89 73.02
CA VAL A 200 -60.50 -68.21 71.70
C VAL A 200 -60.76 -67.06 70.73
N GLU A 201 -61.99 -66.56 70.64
CA GLU A 201 -62.35 -65.38 69.82
C GLU A 201 -61.51 -64.16 70.20
N LEU A 202 -61.26 -63.93 71.50
CA LEU A 202 -60.40 -62.86 72.00
C LEU A 202 -58.91 -63.13 71.77
N ALA A 203 -58.47 -64.38 71.66
CA ALA A 203 -57.12 -64.73 71.24
C ALA A 203 -56.93 -64.51 69.73
N ASP A 204 -57.89 -64.91 68.90
CA ASP A 204 -57.89 -64.71 67.45
C ASP A 204 -58.01 -63.24 67.09
N ALA A 205 -58.85 -62.47 67.79
CA ALA A 205 -58.91 -61.02 67.67
C ALA A 205 -57.55 -60.37 68.03
N LYS A 206 -56.89 -60.81 69.10
CA LYS A 206 -55.53 -60.35 69.45
C LYS A 206 -54.48 -60.77 68.42
N ALA A 207 -54.58 -61.96 67.83
CA ALA A 207 -53.69 -62.42 66.77
C ALA A 207 -53.91 -61.64 65.47
N LYS A 208 -55.16 -61.29 65.13
CA LYS A 208 -55.50 -60.41 64.01
C LYS A 208 -55.02 -58.98 64.24
N ILE A 209 -55.14 -58.45 65.45
CA ILE A 209 -54.60 -57.13 65.83
C ILE A 209 -53.06 -57.12 65.73
N ARG A 210 -52.37 -58.20 66.11
CA ARG A 210 -50.92 -58.32 65.94
C ARG A 210 -50.52 -58.32 64.46
N ARG A 211 -51.19 -59.12 63.63
CA ARG A 211 -50.95 -59.15 62.17
C ARG A 211 -51.22 -57.80 61.52
N LEU A 212 -52.36 -57.16 61.80
CA LEU A 212 -52.68 -55.81 61.30
C LEU A 212 -51.70 -54.72 61.78
N ARG A 213 -51.01 -54.91 62.91
CA ARG A 213 -49.92 -54.00 63.35
C ARG A 213 -48.63 -54.25 62.57
N GLN A 214 -48.22 -55.51 62.41
CA GLN A 214 -47.08 -55.86 61.58
C GLN A 214 -47.29 -55.41 60.12
N GLU A 215 -48.46 -55.67 59.54
CA GLU A 215 -48.86 -55.21 58.20
C GLU A 215 -48.83 -53.67 58.10
N LEU A 216 -49.17 -52.94 59.17
CA LEU A 216 -49.08 -51.48 59.22
C LEU A 216 -47.62 -50.99 59.36
N GLU A 217 -46.79 -51.67 60.14
CA GLU A 217 -45.37 -51.38 60.33
C GLU A 217 -44.62 -51.60 59.00
N GLU A 218 -44.78 -52.76 58.35
CA GLU A 218 -44.25 -53.08 57.02
C GLU A 218 -44.71 -52.09 55.94
N LYS A 219 -45.97 -51.63 56.00
CA LYS A 219 -46.48 -50.60 55.07
C LYS A 219 -46.00 -49.19 55.40
N THR A 220 -45.58 -48.91 56.63
CA THR A 220 -44.98 -47.64 57.02
C THR A 220 -43.53 -47.56 56.55
N GLU A 221 -42.80 -48.68 56.63
CA GLU A 221 -41.44 -48.82 56.09
C GLU A 221 -41.43 -48.66 54.57
N GLN A 222 -42.27 -49.42 53.84
CA GLN A 222 -42.41 -49.28 52.38
C GLN A 222 -42.82 -47.87 51.93
N LEU A 223 -43.63 -47.16 52.73
CA LEU A 223 -44.03 -45.77 52.45
C LEU A 223 -42.91 -44.76 52.77
N LEU A 224 -41.93 -45.11 53.61
CA LEU A 224 -40.73 -44.31 53.84
C LEU A 224 -39.71 -44.51 52.71
N ASP A 225 -39.54 -45.73 52.23
CA ASP A 225 -38.64 -46.05 51.11
C ASP A 225 -39.10 -45.35 49.82
N CYS A 226 -40.37 -45.53 49.43
CA CYS A 226 -40.92 -44.86 48.24
C CYS A 226 -40.92 -43.32 48.33
N LYS A 227 -40.85 -42.73 49.53
CA LYS A 227 -40.64 -41.28 49.70
C LYS A 227 -39.20 -40.87 49.43
N GLN A 228 -38.22 -41.63 49.93
CA GLN A 228 -36.81 -41.37 49.64
C GLN A 228 -36.50 -41.54 48.15
N GLU A 229 -37.08 -42.56 47.49
CA GLU A 229 -37.00 -42.72 46.04
C GLU A 229 -37.61 -41.51 45.30
N LEU A 230 -38.76 -41.00 45.73
CA LEU A 230 -39.41 -39.83 45.13
C LEU A 230 -38.61 -38.54 45.35
N GLU A 231 -38.07 -38.30 46.55
CA GLU A 231 -37.19 -37.16 46.85
C GLU A 231 -35.90 -37.22 46.00
N GLN A 232 -35.32 -38.40 45.80
CA GLN A 232 -34.16 -38.58 44.93
C GLN A 232 -34.50 -38.31 43.45
N MET A 233 -35.65 -38.80 42.96
CA MET A 233 -36.13 -38.53 41.59
C MET A 233 -36.45 -37.04 41.37
N GLU A 234 -36.97 -36.34 42.36
CA GLU A 234 -37.15 -34.89 42.32
C GLU A 234 -35.81 -34.13 42.17
N ILE A 235 -34.77 -34.56 42.88
CA ILE A 235 -33.44 -33.96 42.80
C ILE A 235 -32.81 -34.19 41.42
N GLU A 236 -32.91 -35.42 40.87
CA GLU A 236 -32.46 -35.71 39.51
C GLU A 236 -33.25 -34.95 38.45
N LEU A 237 -34.58 -34.83 38.59
CA LEU A 237 -35.40 -34.04 37.68
C LEU A 237 -34.96 -32.57 37.65
N LYS A 238 -34.71 -31.96 38.83
CA LYS A 238 -34.22 -30.58 38.94
C LYS A 238 -32.81 -30.43 38.32
N ARG A 239 -31.94 -31.43 38.49
CA ARG A 239 -30.61 -31.49 37.85
C ARG A 239 -30.72 -31.51 36.32
N LEU A 240 -31.55 -32.39 35.78
CA LEU A 240 -31.78 -32.54 34.33
C LEU A 240 -32.47 -31.31 33.71
N GLN A 241 -33.37 -30.66 34.44
CA GLN A 241 -33.98 -29.39 34.02
C GLN A 241 -32.92 -28.28 33.89
N GLN A 242 -32.02 -28.14 34.86
CA GLN A 242 -30.93 -27.16 34.79
C GLN A 242 -29.93 -27.48 33.65
N GLU A 243 -29.60 -28.76 33.46
CA GLU A 243 -28.74 -29.23 32.36
C GLU A 243 -29.35 -28.91 30.99
N ASN A 244 -30.65 -29.16 30.81
CA ASN A 244 -31.39 -28.80 29.59
C ASN A 244 -31.41 -27.28 29.36
N MET A 245 -31.63 -26.47 30.38
CA MET A 245 -31.59 -25.00 30.27
C MET A 245 -30.20 -24.47 29.88
N ASN A 246 -29.12 -25.10 30.35
CA ASN A 246 -27.76 -24.80 29.92
C ASN A 246 -27.55 -25.18 28.44
N LEU A 247 -27.91 -26.40 28.05
CA LEU A 247 -27.82 -26.88 26.66
C LEU A 247 -28.65 -26.01 25.69
N LEU A 248 -29.79 -25.48 26.12
CA LEU A 248 -30.60 -24.52 25.36
C LEU A 248 -29.95 -23.12 25.28
N SER A 249 -29.03 -22.77 26.16
CA SER A 249 -28.18 -21.58 26.05
C SER A 249 -27.05 -21.81 25.04
N ASP A 250 -26.37 -22.96 25.13
CA ASP A 250 -25.27 -23.32 24.24
C ASP A 250 -25.75 -23.54 22.80
N ALA A 251 -26.93 -24.15 22.62
CA ALA A 251 -27.62 -24.24 21.33
C ALA A 251 -28.17 -22.90 20.81
N ARG A 252 -28.06 -21.79 21.57
CA ARG A 252 -28.30 -20.43 21.09
C ARG A 252 -26.98 -19.74 20.73
N SER A 253 -25.94 -19.81 21.56
CA SER A 253 -24.62 -19.25 21.22
C SER A 253 -24.00 -19.92 19.99
N ALA A 254 -24.10 -21.25 19.86
CA ALA A 254 -23.64 -21.99 18.68
C ALA A 254 -24.35 -21.59 17.38
N ARG A 255 -25.61 -21.12 17.45
CA ARG A 255 -26.30 -20.54 16.29
C ARG A 255 -25.72 -19.17 15.95
N MET A 256 -25.61 -18.27 16.92
CA MET A 256 -24.99 -16.94 16.69
C MET A 256 -23.59 -17.05 16.06
N TYR A 257 -22.73 -17.94 16.56
CA TYR A 257 -21.39 -18.15 15.99
C TYR A 257 -21.40 -18.74 14.58
N ARG A 258 -22.35 -19.61 14.25
CA ARG A 258 -22.50 -20.10 12.87
C ARG A 258 -22.94 -18.98 11.93
N ASP A 259 -23.92 -18.20 12.36
CA ASP A 259 -24.47 -17.10 11.56
C ASP A 259 -23.40 -15.99 11.37
N GLU A 260 -22.52 -15.75 12.37
CA GLU A 260 -21.30 -14.94 12.23
C GLU A 260 -20.27 -15.54 11.26
N LEU A 261 -20.04 -16.86 11.31
CA LEU A 261 -19.15 -17.56 10.38
C LEU A 261 -19.65 -17.49 8.93
N ASP A 262 -20.95 -17.55 8.70
CA ASP A 262 -21.54 -17.41 7.36
C ASP A 262 -21.41 -15.98 6.83
N VAL A 263 -21.61 -14.95 7.66
CA VAL A 263 -21.29 -13.56 7.33
C VAL A 263 -19.79 -13.36 7.03
N LEU A 264 -18.88 -14.09 7.71
CA LEU A 264 -17.45 -14.07 7.44
C LEU A 264 -17.09 -14.81 6.14
N ARG A 265 -17.77 -15.92 5.81
CA ARG A 265 -17.64 -16.64 4.54
C ARG A 265 -18.04 -15.78 3.35
N GLU A 266 -19.17 -15.06 3.43
CA GLU A 266 -19.56 -14.10 2.38
C GLU A 266 -18.52 -12.98 2.19
N LYS A 267 -17.94 -12.48 3.28
CA LYS A 267 -16.89 -11.45 3.23
C LYS A 267 -15.62 -11.99 2.57
N ALA A 268 -15.21 -13.21 2.88
CA ALA A 268 -14.06 -13.85 2.23
C ALA A 268 -14.28 -14.00 0.71
N VAL A 269 -15.42 -14.58 0.29
CA VAL A 269 -15.78 -14.71 -1.14
C VAL A 269 -15.87 -13.36 -1.86
N ARG A 270 -16.19 -12.27 -1.14
CA ARG A 270 -16.16 -10.90 -1.67
C ARG A 270 -14.73 -10.34 -1.82
N VAL A 271 -13.83 -10.67 -0.90
CA VAL A 271 -12.39 -10.35 -1.01
C VAL A 271 -11.76 -11.09 -2.18
N ASP A 272 -11.98 -12.40 -2.32
CA ASP A 272 -11.43 -13.21 -3.43
C ASP A 272 -11.81 -12.63 -4.82
N LYS A 273 -13.06 -12.15 -4.95
CA LYS A 273 -13.56 -11.47 -6.15
C LYS A 273 -12.85 -10.14 -6.41
N LEU A 274 -12.68 -9.31 -5.37
CA LEU A 274 -12.00 -8.01 -5.47
C LEU A 274 -10.50 -8.18 -5.76
N GLU A 275 -9.82 -9.18 -5.18
CA GLU A 275 -8.43 -9.52 -5.50
C GLU A 275 -8.28 -10.00 -6.95
N SER A 276 -9.26 -10.77 -7.44
CA SER A 276 -9.35 -11.19 -8.85
C SER A 276 -9.62 -10.02 -9.81
N GLU A 277 -10.30 -8.96 -9.36
CA GLU A 277 -10.49 -7.73 -10.13
C GLU A 277 -9.23 -6.85 -10.11
N VAL A 278 -8.64 -6.62 -8.94
CA VAL A 278 -7.37 -5.89 -8.78
C VAL A 278 -6.24 -6.53 -9.61
N SER A 279 -6.19 -7.86 -9.69
CA SER A 279 -5.21 -8.56 -10.53
C SER A 279 -5.42 -8.26 -12.02
N ARG A 280 -6.67 -8.33 -12.51
CA ARG A 280 -7.02 -7.96 -13.90
C ARG A 280 -6.82 -6.47 -14.20
N TYR A 281 -6.95 -5.59 -13.20
CA TYR A 281 -6.60 -4.17 -13.35
C TYR A 281 -5.08 -3.95 -13.38
N LYS A 282 -4.27 -4.74 -12.66
CA LYS A 282 -2.81 -4.73 -12.78
C LYS A 282 -2.36 -5.19 -14.16
N GLU A 283 -2.90 -6.30 -14.68
CA GLU A 283 -2.61 -6.79 -16.04
C GLU A 283 -2.84 -5.69 -17.09
N ARG A 284 -4.05 -5.09 -17.08
CA ARG A 284 -4.40 -3.96 -17.96
C ARG A 284 -3.50 -2.73 -17.80
N LEU A 285 -2.94 -2.49 -16.61
CA LEU A 285 -2.00 -1.39 -16.41
C LEU A 285 -0.66 -1.67 -17.12
N HIS A 286 -0.15 -2.92 -17.05
CA HIS A 286 1.05 -3.32 -17.80
C HIS A 286 0.82 -3.25 -19.31
N ASP A 287 -0.38 -3.64 -19.81
CA ASP A 287 -0.75 -3.46 -21.22
C ASP A 287 -0.71 -1.98 -21.63
N ILE A 288 -1.28 -1.09 -20.81
CA ILE A 288 -1.29 0.36 -21.07
C ILE A 288 0.14 0.94 -21.05
N GLU A 289 0.99 0.50 -20.12
CA GLU A 289 2.39 0.91 -20.04
C GLU A 289 3.20 0.42 -21.25
N PHE A 290 2.98 -0.82 -21.69
CA PHE A 290 3.58 -1.38 -22.91
C PHE A 290 3.15 -0.60 -24.17
N TYR A 291 1.84 -0.38 -24.36
CA TYR A 291 1.36 0.39 -25.52
C TYR A 291 1.81 1.85 -25.47
N LYS A 292 1.92 2.46 -24.29
CA LYS A 292 2.49 3.80 -24.12
C LYS A 292 3.97 3.83 -24.53
N ALA A 293 4.78 2.89 -24.06
CA ALA A 293 6.19 2.78 -24.46
C ALA A 293 6.34 2.62 -25.97
N ARG A 294 5.53 1.75 -26.60
CA ARG A 294 5.52 1.56 -28.06
C ARG A 294 5.06 2.80 -28.83
N VAL A 295 4.19 3.62 -28.24
CA VAL A 295 3.76 4.91 -28.84
C VAL A 295 4.84 5.98 -28.74
N GLU A 296 5.64 6.03 -27.66
CA GLU A 296 6.78 6.96 -27.59
C GLU A 296 7.91 6.53 -28.55
N GLU A 297 8.25 5.23 -28.59
CA GLU A 297 9.20 4.66 -29.56
C GLU A 297 8.82 5.03 -31.01
N LEU A 298 7.56 4.84 -31.38
CA LEU A 298 7.06 5.22 -32.72
C LEU A 298 7.04 6.73 -32.97
N LYS A 299 7.02 7.59 -31.95
CA LYS A 299 7.20 9.05 -32.13
C LYS A 299 8.66 9.39 -32.39
N GLU A 300 9.59 8.76 -31.67
CA GLU A 300 11.03 8.93 -31.87
C GLU A 300 11.45 8.48 -33.27
N ASP A 301 10.98 7.31 -33.74
CA ASP A 301 11.14 6.85 -35.12
C ASP A 301 10.62 7.88 -36.14
N ASN A 302 9.38 8.39 -35.94
CA ASN A 302 8.79 9.37 -36.86
C ASN A 302 9.54 10.72 -36.84
N GLN A 303 10.08 11.13 -35.69
CA GLN A 303 10.90 12.35 -35.57
C GLN A 303 12.21 12.20 -36.34
N VAL A 304 12.92 11.08 -36.18
CA VAL A 304 14.16 10.77 -36.94
C VAL A 304 13.88 10.68 -38.44
N LEU A 305 12.73 10.13 -38.85
CA LEU A 305 12.30 10.10 -40.25
C LEU A 305 12.00 11.50 -40.81
N LEU A 306 11.38 12.39 -40.01
CA LEU A 306 11.12 13.77 -40.40
C LEU A 306 12.43 14.57 -40.53
N GLU A 307 13.36 14.44 -39.59
CA GLU A 307 14.68 15.07 -39.65
C GLU A 307 15.50 14.57 -40.86
N THR A 308 15.50 13.26 -41.10
CA THR A 308 16.14 12.65 -42.28
C THR A 308 15.51 13.16 -43.58
N LYS A 309 14.18 13.29 -43.63
CA LYS A 309 13.45 13.87 -44.77
C LYS A 309 13.88 15.32 -45.01
N THR A 310 13.88 16.16 -43.97
CA THR A 310 14.27 17.57 -44.08
C THR A 310 15.71 17.71 -44.59
N MET A 311 16.65 16.93 -44.03
CA MET A 311 18.04 16.90 -44.51
C MET A 311 18.15 16.50 -46.00
N LEU A 312 17.33 15.55 -46.47
CA LEU A 312 17.30 15.15 -47.89
C LEU A 312 16.66 16.21 -48.78
N GLU A 313 15.65 16.95 -48.30
CA GLU A 313 15.05 18.09 -49.01
C GLU A 313 16.07 19.25 -49.13
N ASP A 314 16.82 19.56 -48.06
CA ASP A 314 17.92 20.54 -48.10
C ASP A 314 19.06 20.13 -49.05
N GLN A 315 19.44 18.84 -49.06
CA GLN A 315 20.44 18.32 -50.01
C GLN A 315 19.95 18.38 -51.46
N LEU A 316 18.66 18.14 -51.70
CA LEU A 316 18.05 18.25 -53.01
C LEU A 316 18.00 19.71 -53.48
N GLU A 317 17.60 20.65 -52.63
CA GLU A 317 17.62 22.08 -52.96
C GLU A 317 19.06 22.58 -53.19
N GLY A 318 20.02 22.11 -52.39
CA GLY A 318 21.44 22.35 -52.61
C GLY A 318 21.98 21.79 -53.93
N THR A 319 21.46 20.67 -54.44
CA THR A 319 21.83 20.16 -55.78
C THR A 319 21.17 20.95 -56.90
N ARG A 320 19.91 21.41 -56.74
CA ARG A 320 19.24 22.33 -57.68
C ARG A 320 20.02 23.64 -57.83
N ALA A 321 20.28 24.35 -56.73
CA ALA A 321 21.01 25.62 -56.77
C ALA A 321 22.42 25.51 -57.39
N ARG A 322 23.10 24.37 -57.21
CA ARG A 322 24.37 24.08 -57.90
C ARG A 322 24.18 23.81 -59.40
N SER A 323 23.09 23.15 -59.79
CA SER A 323 22.75 22.93 -61.20
C SER A 323 22.37 24.24 -61.88
N ASP A 324 21.58 25.11 -61.23
CA ASP A 324 21.24 26.44 -61.76
C ASP A 324 22.49 27.29 -61.99
N LYS A 325 23.42 27.33 -61.00
CA LYS A 325 24.69 28.05 -61.15
C LYS A 325 25.60 27.43 -62.23
N LEU A 326 25.52 26.12 -62.47
CA LEU A 326 26.21 25.47 -63.59
C LEU A 326 25.63 25.92 -64.94
N HIS A 327 24.30 25.99 -65.10
CA HIS A 327 23.67 26.52 -66.31
C HIS A 327 24.02 28.00 -66.56
N GLU A 328 24.14 28.82 -65.51
CA GLU A 328 24.65 30.20 -65.63
C GLU A 328 26.10 30.22 -66.16
N LEU A 329 26.99 29.41 -65.59
CA LEU A 329 28.39 29.34 -66.00
C LEU A 329 28.57 28.76 -67.41
N GLU A 330 27.74 27.81 -67.83
CA GLU A 330 27.73 27.31 -69.21
C GLU A 330 27.28 28.40 -70.20
N LYS A 331 26.26 29.19 -69.84
CA LYS A 331 25.80 30.34 -70.63
C LYS A 331 26.89 31.41 -70.75
N GLU A 332 27.61 31.73 -69.67
CA GLU A 332 28.78 32.62 -69.69
C GLU A 332 29.91 32.03 -70.55
N ASN A 333 30.19 30.73 -70.44
CA ASN A 333 31.23 30.05 -71.21
C ASN A 333 30.94 30.06 -72.72
N LEU A 334 29.68 29.88 -73.13
CA LEU A 334 29.24 30.01 -74.52
C LEU A 334 29.38 31.46 -75.03
N GLN A 335 29.04 32.46 -74.22
CA GLN A 335 29.24 33.87 -74.58
C GLN A 335 30.72 34.24 -74.72
N LEU A 336 31.60 33.70 -73.89
CA LEU A 336 33.05 33.90 -74.01
C LEU A 336 33.64 33.18 -75.22
N LYS A 337 33.16 31.97 -75.54
CA LYS A 337 33.55 31.25 -76.77
C LYS A 337 33.14 31.99 -78.04
N ALA A 338 31.95 32.59 -78.08
CA ALA A 338 31.53 33.44 -79.20
C ALA A 338 32.48 34.63 -79.36
N LYS A 339 32.72 35.41 -78.30
CA LYS A 339 33.64 36.56 -78.33
C LYS A 339 35.09 36.20 -78.71
N LEU A 340 35.57 35.03 -78.29
CA LEU A 340 36.87 34.52 -78.72
C LEU A 340 36.87 34.26 -80.23
N HIS A 341 35.85 33.58 -80.76
CA HIS A 341 35.72 33.32 -82.19
C HIS A 341 35.63 34.61 -83.02
N ASP A 342 34.90 35.62 -82.52
CA ASP A 342 34.81 36.95 -83.15
C ASP A 342 36.21 37.61 -83.23
N MET A 343 36.96 37.63 -82.13
CA MET A 343 38.34 38.18 -82.11
C MET A 343 39.34 37.34 -82.92
N GLU A 344 39.16 36.02 -83.04
CA GLU A 344 39.99 35.19 -83.92
C GLU A 344 39.72 35.51 -85.40
N MET A 345 38.47 35.77 -85.76
CA MET A 345 38.10 36.22 -87.11
C MET A 345 38.66 37.61 -87.41
N GLU A 346 38.60 38.55 -86.47
CA GLU A 346 39.26 39.87 -86.58
C GLU A 346 40.78 39.72 -86.78
N ARG A 347 41.46 38.97 -85.90
CA ARG A 347 42.90 38.68 -85.98
C ARG A 347 43.30 38.04 -87.32
N ASP A 348 42.50 37.12 -87.84
CA ASP A 348 42.81 36.42 -89.10
C ASP A 348 42.37 37.21 -90.35
N MET A 349 41.57 38.27 -90.19
CA MET A 349 41.41 39.33 -91.20
C MET A 349 42.60 40.31 -91.18
N ASP A 350 43.04 40.76 -89.99
CA ASP A 350 44.25 41.59 -89.84
C ASP A 350 45.50 40.88 -90.37
N ARG A 351 45.66 39.58 -90.09
CA ARG A 351 46.74 38.76 -90.64
C ARG A 351 46.78 38.82 -92.17
N LYS A 352 45.64 38.58 -92.83
CA LYS A 352 45.54 38.65 -94.30
C LYS A 352 45.87 40.05 -94.82
N LYS A 353 45.41 41.09 -94.13
CA LYS A 353 45.73 42.48 -94.48
C LYS A 353 47.23 42.77 -94.33
N ILE A 354 47.92 42.18 -93.35
CA ILE A 354 49.38 42.25 -93.21
C ILE A 354 50.08 41.44 -94.31
N GLU A 355 49.61 40.23 -94.63
CA GLU A 355 50.15 39.39 -95.70
C GLU A 355 50.03 40.09 -97.07
N GLU A 356 48.86 40.65 -97.40
CA GLU A 356 48.63 41.49 -98.59
C GLU A 356 49.59 42.69 -98.66
N LEU A 357 49.80 43.40 -97.53
CA LEU A 357 50.71 44.55 -97.47
C LEU A 357 52.19 44.15 -97.55
N MET A 358 52.54 42.95 -97.07
CA MET A 358 53.90 42.40 -97.20
C MET A 358 54.17 41.96 -98.64
N GLU A 359 53.20 41.36 -99.34
CA GLU A 359 53.31 41.06 -100.77
C GLU A 359 53.43 42.33 -101.60
N GLU A 360 52.57 43.33 -101.36
CA GLU A 360 52.66 44.65 -102.02
C GLU A 360 54.03 45.29 -101.79
N ASN A 361 54.50 45.38 -100.54
CA ASN A 361 55.79 45.96 -100.20
C ASN A 361 56.98 45.17 -100.80
N MET A 362 56.93 43.84 -100.85
CA MET A 362 57.94 43.01 -101.51
C MET A 362 57.96 43.25 -103.03
N THR A 363 56.80 43.41 -103.69
CA THR A 363 56.79 43.75 -105.13
C THR A 363 57.35 45.14 -105.40
N LEU A 364 57.10 46.11 -104.51
CA LEU A 364 57.68 47.46 -104.59
C LEU A 364 59.20 47.44 -104.35
N GLU A 365 59.68 46.68 -103.36
CA GLU A 365 61.12 46.52 -103.09
C GLU A 365 61.84 45.81 -104.24
N MET A 366 61.24 44.77 -104.84
CA MET A 366 61.79 44.13 -106.04
C MET A 366 61.83 45.09 -107.24
N ALA A 367 60.78 45.89 -107.46
CA ALA A 367 60.76 46.87 -108.55
C ALA A 367 61.79 48.00 -108.34
N GLN A 368 61.92 48.50 -107.10
CA GLN A 368 62.96 49.46 -106.71
C GLN A 368 64.36 48.86 -106.94
N LYS A 369 64.58 47.61 -106.52
CA LYS A 369 65.87 46.94 -106.70
C LYS A 369 66.20 46.72 -108.18
N GLN A 370 65.24 46.28 -109.00
CA GLN A 370 65.48 46.13 -110.45
C GLN A 370 65.88 47.45 -111.09
N SER A 371 65.19 48.55 -110.77
CA SER A 371 65.56 49.90 -111.24
C SER A 371 66.93 50.36 -110.73
N MET A 372 67.32 49.95 -109.51
CA MET A 372 68.65 50.24 -108.95
C MET A 372 69.76 49.38 -109.60
N ASP A 373 69.51 48.10 -109.85
CA ASP A 373 70.45 47.18 -110.52
C ASP A 373 70.65 47.59 -112.00
N GLU A 374 69.60 48.04 -112.70
CA GLU A 374 69.68 48.67 -114.02
C GLU A 374 70.56 49.93 -113.99
N SER A 375 70.36 50.79 -112.98
CA SER A 375 71.16 52.01 -112.78
C SER A 375 72.62 51.71 -112.47
N LEU A 376 72.89 50.67 -111.68
CA LEU A 376 74.23 50.18 -111.35
C LEU A 376 74.92 49.54 -112.56
N HIS A 377 74.18 48.89 -113.46
CA HIS A 377 74.75 48.33 -114.68
C HIS A 377 75.25 49.42 -115.63
N LEU A 378 74.49 50.52 -115.80
CA LEU A 378 74.96 51.71 -116.53
C LEU A 378 76.15 52.39 -115.82
N GLY A 379 76.17 52.39 -114.48
CA GLY A 379 77.32 52.86 -113.71
C GLY A 379 78.59 52.03 -113.96
N TRP A 380 78.44 50.70 -114.01
CA TRP A 380 79.55 49.76 -114.22
C TRP A 380 80.22 49.90 -115.59
N GLU A 381 79.46 50.20 -116.65
CA GLU A 381 80.04 50.52 -117.98
C GLU A 381 80.90 51.80 -117.96
N LEU A 382 80.56 52.77 -117.10
CA LEU A 382 81.34 54.01 -116.94
C LEU A 382 82.57 53.82 -116.03
N GLU A 383 82.52 52.91 -115.06
CA GLU A 383 83.52 52.78 -114.00
C GLU A 383 84.70 51.84 -114.33
N GLN A 384 84.64 51.06 -115.41
CA GLN A 384 85.78 50.27 -115.92
C GLN A 384 87.03 51.11 -116.31
N ILE A 385 86.90 52.45 -116.37
CA ILE A 385 88.02 53.37 -116.60
C ILE A 385 88.74 53.75 -115.29
N SER A 386 88.21 53.43 -114.10
CA SER A 386 88.74 53.93 -112.82
C SER A 386 88.72 52.99 -111.61
N ARG A 387 89.89 52.39 -111.35
CA ARG A 387 90.54 52.12 -110.03
C ARG A 387 90.28 50.80 -109.26
N THR A 388 91.40 50.13 -108.95
CA THR A 388 91.79 49.48 -107.67
C THR A 388 90.86 48.47 -106.95
N SER A 389 91.23 47.18 -107.07
CA SER A 389 91.48 46.15 -106.01
C SER A 389 90.71 46.29 -104.65
N GLU A 390 89.73 45.45 -104.26
CA GLU A 390 89.72 43.98 -103.95
C GLU A 390 90.22 43.61 -102.52
N LEU A 391 89.83 42.53 -101.80
CA LEU A 391 88.83 41.44 -101.92
C LEU A 391 88.69 40.64 -100.58
N SER A 392 87.76 39.65 -100.47
CA SER A 392 88.03 38.20 -100.11
C SER A 392 86.84 37.41 -99.46
N GLU A 393 86.97 36.08 -99.23
CA GLU A 393 85.89 35.06 -99.25
C GLU A 393 85.92 33.90 -98.18
N ALA A 394 84.77 33.21 -97.97
CA ALA A 394 84.55 31.74 -97.78
C ALA A 394 85.27 30.97 -96.61
N PRO A 395 85.32 29.60 -96.48
CA PRO A 395 84.68 28.43 -97.16
C PRO A 395 84.17 27.25 -96.25
N GLN A 396 84.00 26.01 -96.78
CA GLN A 396 83.44 24.76 -96.15
C GLN A 396 84.46 23.58 -95.92
N LYS A 397 84.09 22.52 -95.15
CA LYS A 397 84.48 21.04 -95.22
C LYS A 397 84.05 20.24 -93.94
N SER A 398 83.95 18.89 -93.83
CA SER A 398 83.81 17.73 -94.76
C SER A 398 83.42 16.39 -94.01
N LEU A 399 83.05 15.33 -94.76
CA LEU A 399 83.13 13.86 -94.51
C LEU A 399 82.88 13.28 -93.08
N GLY A 400 81.66 12.81 -92.77
CA GLY A 400 81.40 12.08 -91.51
C GLY A 400 80.06 11.34 -91.33
N HIS A 401 79.34 10.96 -92.40
CA HIS A 401 77.93 10.54 -92.29
C HIS A 401 77.65 9.03 -92.14
N GLU A 402 78.41 8.12 -92.77
CA GLU A 402 78.00 6.71 -92.90
C GLU A 402 78.15 5.84 -91.63
N VAL A 403 78.91 6.29 -90.62
CA VAL A 403 79.15 5.50 -89.39
C VAL A 403 78.04 5.70 -88.34
N ASN A 404 77.28 6.80 -88.41
CA ASN A 404 76.21 7.10 -87.45
C ASN A 404 74.93 6.28 -87.68
N GLU A 405 74.72 5.76 -88.89
CA GLU A 405 73.43 5.17 -89.28
C GLU A 405 73.14 3.82 -88.58
N LEU A 406 74.18 2.99 -88.44
CA LEU A 406 74.09 1.69 -87.76
C LEU A 406 74.05 1.80 -86.22
N THR A 407 74.55 2.89 -85.62
CA THR A 407 74.36 3.17 -84.18
C THR A 407 72.98 3.78 -83.89
N SER A 408 72.50 4.68 -84.75
CA SER A 408 71.21 5.37 -84.58
C SER A 408 70.02 4.42 -84.53
N SER A 409 70.00 3.38 -85.39
CA SER A 409 68.91 2.38 -85.41
C SER A 409 68.80 1.54 -84.12
N ARG A 410 69.89 1.39 -83.36
CA ARG A 410 69.90 0.70 -82.06
C ARG A 410 69.59 1.64 -80.89
N LEU A 411 69.99 2.91 -81.01
CA LEU A 411 69.60 3.95 -80.05
C LEU A 411 68.08 4.15 -80.08
N LEU A 412 67.48 4.35 -81.27
CA LEU A 412 66.05 4.61 -81.43
C LEU A 412 65.16 3.51 -80.82
N LYS A 413 65.58 2.24 -80.89
CA LYS A 413 64.85 1.14 -80.24
C LYS A 413 64.92 1.23 -78.70
N LEU A 414 66.10 1.49 -78.14
CA LEU A 414 66.27 1.68 -76.69
C LEU A 414 65.62 2.98 -76.18
N GLU A 415 65.44 3.96 -77.05
CA GLU A 415 64.76 5.23 -76.76
C GLU A 415 63.23 5.06 -76.78
N MET A 416 62.68 4.33 -77.76
CA MET A 416 61.27 3.92 -77.75
C MET A 416 60.94 2.99 -76.58
N GLU A 417 61.86 2.09 -76.20
CA GLU A 417 61.71 1.18 -75.06
C GLU A 417 61.85 1.92 -73.72
N ASN A 418 62.72 2.94 -73.61
CA ASN A 418 62.70 3.87 -72.47
C ASN A 418 61.43 4.72 -72.42
N GLN A 419 60.91 5.19 -73.56
CA GLN A 419 59.66 5.97 -73.58
C GLN A 419 58.43 5.13 -73.19
N SER A 420 58.36 3.85 -73.57
CA SER A 420 57.29 2.95 -73.12
C SER A 420 57.43 2.56 -71.65
N LEU A 421 58.64 2.32 -71.16
CA LEU A 421 58.90 2.11 -69.73
C LEU A 421 58.64 3.38 -68.90
N THR A 422 58.98 4.56 -69.40
CA THR A 422 58.68 5.83 -68.72
C THR A 422 57.17 6.07 -68.65
N LYS A 423 56.44 5.87 -69.76
CA LYS A 423 54.96 5.93 -69.74
C LYS A 423 54.34 4.94 -68.76
N THR A 424 54.77 3.69 -68.74
CA THR A 424 54.22 2.71 -67.78
C THR A 424 54.60 3.04 -66.33
N VAL A 425 55.74 3.69 -66.07
CA VAL A 425 56.08 4.23 -64.74
C VAL A 425 55.27 5.48 -64.39
N GLU A 426 54.93 6.35 -65.34
CA GLU A 426 54.03 7.49 -65.11
C GLU A 426 52.56 7.05 -64.91
N GLU A 427 52.10 6.03 -65.65
CA GLU A 427 50.79 5.40 -65.43
C GLU A 427 50.73 4.71 -64.05
N LEU A 428 51.76 3.98 -63.65
CA LEU A 428 51.86 3.37 -62.32
C LEU A 428 52.03 4.39 -61.19
N ARG A 429 52.68 5.54 -61.43
CA ARG A 429 52.73 6.65 -60.47
C ARG A 429 51.38 7.36 -60.37
N SER A 430 50.74 7.72 -61.48
CA SER A 430 49.42 8.38 -61.45
C SER A 430 48.34 7.54 -60.74
N THR A 431 48.44 6.21 -60.80
CA THR A 431 47.54 5.27 -60.10
C THR A 431 47.93 4.99 -58.64
N MET A 432 49.03 5.55 -58.14
CA MET A 432 49.54 5.39 -56.78
C MET A 432 49.62 6.72 -56.00
N ASP A 433 49.98 7.82 -56.66
CA ASP A 433 49.98 9.19 -56.12
C ASP A 433 48.55 9.76 -56.01
N SER A 434 47.57 9.18 -56.71
CA SER A 434 46.14 9.49 -56.52
C SER A 434 45.57 8.75 -55.29
N ALA A 435 45.65 9.37 -54.11
CA ALA A 435 44.97 8.91 -52.90
C ALA A 435 43.44 8.76 -53.09
N GLU A 436 42.86 9.47 -54.06
CA GLU A 436 41.48 9.30 -54.52
C GLU A 436 41.23 7.94 -55.19
N GLY A 437 42.23 7.35 -55.85
CA GLY A 437 42.11 6.06 -56.54
C GLY A 437 42.01 4.88 -55.57
N THR A 438 42.77 4.91 -54.47
CA THR A 438 42.70 3.90 -53.40
C THR A 438 41.47 4.09 -52.54
N THR A 439 41.13 5.33 -52.13
CA THR A 439 39.88 5.60 -51.40
C THR A 439 38.63 5.32 -52.24
N SER A 440 38.62 5.57 -53.56
CA SER A 440 37.54 5.17 -54.47
C SER A 440 37.37 3.65 -54.57
N LYS A 441 38.47 2.88 -54.55
CA LYS A 441 38.42 1.41 -54.47
C LYS A 441 37.89 0.93 -53.11
N ILE A 442 38.35 1.52 -52.01
CA ILE A 442 37.86 1.23 -50.65
C ILE A 442 36.36 1.54 -50.55
N LEU A 443 35.90 2.73 -50.95
CA LEU A 443 34.49 3.12 -50.95
C LEU A 443 33.61 2.23 -51.83
N LYS A 444 34.14 1.64 -52.91
CA LYS A 444 33.43 0.66 -53.73
C LYS A 444 33.31 -0.68 -53.00
N ILE A 445 34.41 -1.20 -52.45
CA ILE A 445 34.44 -2.42 -51.64
C ILE A 445 33.56 -2.26 -50.39
N GLU A 446 33.52 -1.08 -49.78
CA GLU A 446 32.74 -0.77 -48.58
C GLU A 446 31.24 -0.66 -48.87
N LYS A 447 30.86 -0.03 -49.99
CA LYS A 447 29.47 -0.07 -50.49
C LYS A 447 29.04 -1.46 -50.92
N GLU A 448 29.96 -2.26 -51.47
CA GLU A 448 29.73 -3.67 -51.79
C GLU A 448 29.57 -4.51 -50.51
N ASN A 449 30.41 -4.29 -49.48
CA ASN A 449 30.27 -4.89 -48.16
C ASN A 449 28.93 -4.51 -47.52
N GLN A 450 28.54 -3.23 -47.50
CA GLN A 450 27.23 -2.81 -47.00
C GLN A 450 26.07 -3.46 -47.77
N ARG A 451 26.20 -3.62 -49.10
CA ARG A 451 25.20 -4.31 -49.92
C ARG A 451 25.16 -5.81 -49.66
N LEU A 452 26.30 -6.44 -49.37
CA LEU A 452 26.40 -7.84 -48.98
C LEU A 452 25.88 -8.06 -47.55
N SER A 453 26.21 -7.20 -46.58
CA SER A 453 25.65 -7.23 -45.22
C SER A 453 24.13 -7.10 -45.23
N LYS A 454 23.56 -6.13 -45.96
CA LYS A 454 22.09 -6.03 -46.12
C LYS A 454 21.48 -7.24 -46.82
N LYS A 455 22.22 -7.91 -47.72
CA LYS A 455 21.77 -9.15 -48.34
C LYS A 455 21.85 -10.35 -47.39
N VAL A 456 22.87 -10.41 -46.52
CA VAL A 456 22.98 -11.40 -45.44
C VAL A 456 21.84 -11.19 -44.43
N GLU A 457 21.59 -9.96 -44.00
CA GLU A 457 20.48 -9.58 -43.11
C GLU A 457 19.11 -9.99 -43.69
N ILE A 458 18.87 -9.76 -44.99
CA ILE A 458 17.65 -10.25 -45.66
C ILE A 458 17.61 -11.79 -45.67
N LEU A 459 18.70 -12.47 -46.04
CA LEU A 459 18.77 -13.94 -46.05
C LEU A 459 18.63 -14.55 -44.64
N GLU A 460 19.11 -13.90 -43.59
CA GLU A 460 18.95 -14.33 -42.20
C GLU A 460 17.49 -14.20 -41.75
N ASN A 461 16.80 -13.11 -42.13
CA ASN A 461 15.37 -12.95 -41.91
C ASN A 461 14.54 -13.99 -42.72
N GLU A 462 14.89 -14.25 -43.98
CA GLU A 462 14.28 -15.31 -44.80
C GLU A 462 14.48 -16.69 -44.15
N ILE A 463 15.69 -16.99 -43.65
CA ILE A 463 16.00 -18.25 -42.93
C ILE A 463 15.23 -18.35 -41.60
N ILE A 464 15.01 -17.25 -40.88
CA ILE A 464 14.18 -17.24 -39.67
C ILE A 464 12.71 -17.51 -40.03
N GLN A 465 12.21 -16.89 -41.09
CA GLN A 465 10.83 -17.08 -41.58
C GLN A 465 10.62 -18.51 -42.11
N GLU A 466 11.58 -19.09 -42.84
CA GLU A 466 11.56 -20.50 -43.26
C GLU A 466 11.60 -21.44 -42.06
N LYS A 467 12.44 -21.19 -41.05
CA LYS A 467 12.46 -22.01 -39.81
C LYS A 467 11.11 -21.96 -39.08
N GLN A 468 10.48 -20.81 -38.99
CA GLN A 468 9.18 -20.65 -38.34
C GLN A 468 8.06 -21.34 -39.16
N SER A 469 8.10 -21.21 -40.50
CA SER A 469 7.21 -21.94 -41.42
C SER A 469 7.39 -23.47 -41.29
N LEU A 470 8.63 -23.96 -41.28
CA LEU A 470 8.98 -25.37 -41.12
C LEU A 470 8.52 -25.90 -39.75
N GLN A 471 8.66 -25.14 -38.67
CA GLN A 471 8.16 -25.49 -37.34
C GLN A 471 6.64 -25.61 -37.32
N ASN A 472 5.93 -24.68 -37.99
CA ASN A 472 4.47 -24.73 -38.12
C ASN A 472 4.02 -25.96 -38.93
N CYS A 473 4.69 -26.25 -40.06
CA CYS A 473 4.46 -27.46 -40.85
C CYS A 473 4.76 -28.76 -40.08
N GLN A 474 5.81 -28.77 -39.24
CA GLN A 474 6.09 -29.92 -38.36
C GLN A 474 5.02 -30.11 -37.28
N ASN A 475 4.48 -29.03 -36.72
CA ASN A 475 3.40 -29.11 -35.74
C ASN A 475 2.11 -29.64 -36.40
N LEU A 476 1.70 -29.06 -37.53
CA LEU A 476 0.56 -29.54 -38.32
C LEU A 476 0.73 -31.01 -38.74
N SER A 477 1.92 -31.43 -39.13
CA SER A 477 2.24 -32.83 -39.45
C SER A 477 2.10 -33.77 -38.25
N LYS A 478 2.54 -33.35 -37.05
CA LYS A 478 2.33 -34.11 -35.81
C LYS A 478 0.85 -34.26 -35.47
N ASP A 479 0.06 -33.22 -35.69
CA ASP A 479 -1.38 -33.24 -35.37
C ASP A 479 -2.18 -34.06 -36.38
N LEU A 480 -1.89 -33.95 -37.68
CA LEU A 480 -2.41 -34.85 -38.71
C LEU A 480 -2.03 -36.32 -38.46
N MET A 481 -0.85 -36.59 -37.90
CA MET A 481 -0.45 -37.95 -37.50
C MET A 481 -1.23 -38.48 -36.28
N LYS A 482 -1.63 -37.61 -35.33
CA LYS A 482 -2.54 -37.99 -34.23
C LYS A 482 -3.93 -38.30 -34.75
N GLU A 483 -4.48 -37.41 -35.58
CA GLU A 483 -5.80 -37.57 -36.19
C GLU A 483 -5.86 -38.84 -37.03
N LYS A 484 -4.84 -39.08 -37.88
CA LYS A 484 -4.69 -40.32 -38.63
C LYS A 484 -4.71 -41.55 -37.72
N ALA A 485 -3.95 -41.56 -36.62
CA ALA A 485 -3.93 -42.69 -35.70
C ALA A 485 -5.28 -42.92 -34.98
N GLN A 486 -6.03 -41.85 -34.70
CA GLN A 486 -7.40 -41.94 -34.17
C GLN A 486 -8.40 -42.48 -35.23
N LEU A 487 -8.28 -42.06 -36.49
CA LEU A 487 -9.08 -42.57 -37.59
C LEU A 487 -8.76 -44.04 -37.91
N GLU A 488 -7.49 -44.44 -37.93
CA GLU A 488 -7.06 -45.84 -38.09
C GLU A 488 -7.61 -46.71 -36.96
N LYS A 489 -7.54 -46.26 -35.70
CA LYS A 489 -8.15 -46.96 -34.56
C LYS A 489 -9.68 -47.07 -34.71
N THR A 490 -10.33 -46.02 -35.19
CA THR A 490 -11.80 -46.00 -35.41
C THR A 490 -12.19 -47.00 -36.50
N ILE A 491 -11.50 -46.99 -37.64
CA ILE A 491 -11.68 -47.94 -38.74
C ILE A 491 -11.50 -49.38 -38.25
N GLU A 492 -10.50 -49.66 -37.42
CA GLU A 492 -10.27 -51.02 -36.92
C GLU A 492 -11.37 -51.47 -35.95
N THR A 493 -11.86 -50.61 -35.04
CA THR A 493 -13.03 -50.96 -34.20
C THR A 493 -14.30 -51.19 -35.01
N LEU A 494 -14.51 -50.46 -36.12
CA LEU A 494 -15.62 -50.68 -37.04
C LEU A 494 -15.46 -52.00 -37.81
N ARG A 495 -14.24 -52.35 -38.24
CA ARG A 495 -13.92 -53.65 -38.85
C ARG A 495 -14.20 -54.80 -37.90
N GLU A 496 -13.65 -54.78 -36.68
CA GLU A 496 -13.90 -55.82 -35.68
C GLU A 496 -15.41 -56.03 -35.44
N ASN A 497 -16.18 -54.93 -35.33
CA ASN A 497 -17.61 -55.01 -35.12
C ASN A 497 -18.36 -55.57 -36.34
N SER A 498 -17.95 -55.20 -37.56
CA SER A 498 -18.49 -55.79 -38.79
C SER A 498 -18.16 -57.28 -38.92
N GLU A 499 -16.95 -57.71 -38.54
CA GLU A 499 -16.52 -59.10 -38.60
C GLU A 499 -17.23 -59.96 -37.52
N ARG A 500 -17.43 -59.41 -36.32
CA ARG A 500 -18.30 -60.00 -35.27
C ARG A 500 -19.72 -60.21 -35.79
N GLN A 501 -20.29 -59.21 -36.46
CA GLN A 501 -21.65 -59.27 -36.99
C GLN A 501 -21.77 -60.25 -38.17
N ILE A 502 -20.78 -60.31 -39.06
CA ILE A 502 -20.70 -61.31 -40.14
C ILE A 502 -20.66 -62.72 -39.54
N LYS A 503 -19.79 -62.99 -38.55
CA LYS A 503 -19.70 -64.32 -37.91
C LYS A 503 -21.00 -64.76 -37.22
N ILE A 504 -21.76 -63.84 -36.64
CA ILE A 504 -23.09 -64.14 -36.09
C ILE A 504 -24.06 -64.52 -37.22
N LEU A 505 -24.11 -63.74 -38.30
CA LEU A 505 -24.98 -64.03 -39.45
C LEU A 505 -24.58 -65.32 -40.20
N GLU A 506 -23.29 -65.65 -40.25
CA GLU A 506 -22.79 -66.92 -40.78
C GLU A 506 -23.26 -68.11 -39.93
N GLN A 507 -23.18 -68.01 -38.59
CA GLN A 507 -23.67 -69.03 -37.66
C GLN A 507 -25.20 -69.20 -37.74
N GLU A 508 -25.96 -68.10 -37.81
CA GLU A 508 -27.41 -68.15 -38.02
C GLU A 508 -27.77 -68.80 -39.36
N ASN A 509 -27.08 -68.44 -40.44
CA ASN A 509 -27.31 -69.00 -41.77
C ASN A 509 -26.91 -70.49 -41.82
N GLU A 510 -25.84 -70.90 -41.14
CA GLU A 510 -25.50 -72.33 -41.03
C GLU A 510 -26.56 -73.11 -40.25
N HIS A 511 -27.01 -72.60 -39.09
CA HIS A 511 -28.10 -73.21 -38.32
C HIS A 511 -29.42 -73.29 -39.09
N LEU A 512 -29.75 -72.27 -39.89
CA LEU A 512 -30.92 -72.28 -40.77
C LEU A 512 -30.77 -73.33 -41.89
N ASN A 513 -29.59 -73.48 -42.50
CA ASN A 513 -29.33 -74.52 -43.50
C ASN A 513 -29.39 -75.93 -42.89
N GLN A 514 -28.83 -76.15 -41.70
CA GLN A 514 -28.96 -77.41 -40.95
C GLN A 514 -30.43 -77.74 -40.63
N THR A 515 -31.23 -76.72 -40.26
CA THR A 515 -32.67 -76.85 -40.00
C THR A 515 -33.46 -77.18 -41.27
N VAL A 516 -33.19 -76.50 -42.39
CA VAL A 516 -33.82 -76.79 -43.69
C VAL A 516 -33.42 -78.19 -44.20
N SER A 517 -32.18 -78.61 -44.00
CA SER A 517 -31.70 -79.94 -44.37
C SER A 517 -32.41 -81.06 -43.59
N SER A 518 -32.46 -80.95 -42.26
CA SER A 518 -33.14 -81.92 -41.40
C SER A 518 -34.66 -81.96 -41.61
N LEU A 519 -35.31 -80.82 -41.89
CA LEU A 519 -36.72 -80.79 -42.30
C LEU A 519 -36.97 -81.47 -43.65
N ARG A 520 -36.10 -81.25 -44.65
CA ARG A 520 -36.16 -81.97 -45.94
C ARG A 520 -35.98 -83.48 -45.74
N GLN A 521 -35.00 -83.89 -44.94
CA GLN A 521 -34.76 -85.31 -44.64
C GLN A 521 -35.96 -85.97 -43.92
N ARG A 522 -36.55 -85.29 -42.93
CA ARG A 522 -37.79 -85.75 -42.25
C ARG A 522 -38.98 -85.95 -43.21
N SER A 523 -39.04 -85.21 -44.31
CA SER A 523 -40.13 -85.35 -45.31
C SER A 523 -40.05 -86.62 -46.16
N GLN A 524 -38.88 -87.28 -46.24
CA GLN A 524 -38.65 -88.45 -47.09
C GLN A 524 -38.76 -89.80 -46.36
N ILE A 525 -39.02 -89.81 -45.05
CA ILE A 525 -38.83 -91.00 -44.19
C ILE A 525 -40.17 -91.65 -43.76
N SER A 526 -40.22 -92.99 -43.83
CA SER A 526 -41.39 -93.80 -43.43
C SER A 526 -41.82 -93.59 -41.97
N ALA A 527 -43.10 -93.85 -41.67
CA ALA A 527 -43.69 -93.61 -40.37
C ALA A 527 -42.97 -94.37 -39.22
N GLU A 528 -42.59 -95.63 -39.43
CA GLU A 528 -41.89 -96.43 -38.40
C GLU A 528 -40.47 -95.93 -38.12
N ALA A 529 -39.77 -95.46 -39.15
CA ALA A 529 -38.45 -94.84 -38.99
C ALA A 529 -38.57 -93.50 -38.25
N ARG A 530 -39.59 -92.67 -38.58
CA ARG A 530 -39.90 -91.45 -37.83
C ARG A 530 -40.14 -91.71 -36.34
N VAL A 531 -40.78 -92.81 -35.94
CA VAL A 531 -40.93 -93.18 -34.52
C VAL A 531 -39.57 -93.51 -33.88
N LYS A 532 -38.75 -94.36 -34.50
CA LYS A 532 -37.42 -94.72 -33.96
C LYS A 532 -36.46 -93.53 -33.92
N ASP A 533 -36.59 -92.57 -34.83
CA ASP A 533 -35.78 -91.35 -34.81
C ASP A 533 -36.29 -90.38 -33.74
N ILE A 534 -37.61 -90.29 -33.50
CA ILE A 534 -38.18 -89.58 -32.34
C ILE A 534 -37.74 -90.21 -31.00
N GLU A 535 -37.60 -91.54 -30.89
CA GLU A 535 -37.07 -92.20 -29.69
C GLU A 535 -35.60 -91.84 -29.43
N LYS A 536 -34.75 -91.84 -30.48
CA LYS A 536 -33.35 -91.41 -30.40
C LYS A 536 -33.24 -89.91 -30.06
N GLU A 537 -34.01 -89.07 -30.74
CA GLU A 537 -34.09 -87.64 -30.47
C GLU A 537 -34.49 -87.39 -29.01
N ASN A 538 -35.51 -88.06 -28.48
CA ASN A 538 -35.89 -87.93 -27.07
C ASN A 538 -34.75 -88.29 -26.13
N LYS A 539 -33.98 -89.36 -26.42
CA LYS A 539 -32.80 -89.72 -25.61
C LYS A 539 -31.71 -88.65 -25.69
N ILE A 540 -31.36 -88.19 -26.90
CA ILE A 540 -30.36 -87.13 -27.12
C ILE A 540 -30.80 -85.81 -26.48
N LEU A 541 -32.10 -85.50 -26.49
CA LEU A 541 -32.69 -84.34 -25.81
C LEU A 541 -32.59 -84.49 -24.29
N HIS A 542 -32.79 -85.67 -23.70
CA HIS A 542 -32.59 -85.87 -22.26
C HIS A 542 -31.11 -85.73 -21.86
N GLU A 543 -30.19 -86.24 -22.67
CA GLU A 543 -28.75 -86.08 -22.45
C GLU A 543 -28.32 -84.61 -22.62
N SER A 544 -28.86 -83.90 -23.61
CA SER A 544 -28.66 -82.47 -23.84
C SER A 544 -29.29 -81.59 -22.75
N ILE A 545 -30.48 -81.92 -22.25
CA ILE A 545 -31.12 -81.24 -21.10
C ILE A 545 -30.27 -81.42 -19.84
N LYS A 546 -29.71 -82.62 -19.61
CA LYS A 546 -28.80 -82.88 -18.49
C LYS A 546 -27.48 -82.10 -18.61
N GLU A 547 -26.91 -82.05 -19.81
CA GLU A 547 -25.72 -81.23 -20.06
C GLU A 547 -25.99 -79.74 -19.87
N THR A 548 -27.06 -79.21 -20.48
CA THR A 548 -27.43 -77.80 -20.40
C THR A 548 -27.83 -77.39 -18.99
N SER A 549 -28.51 -78.24 -18.20
CA SER A 549 -28.74 -77.98 -16.77
C SER A 549 -27.44 -77.93 -15.97
N SER A 550 -26.44 -78.77 -16.32
CA SER A 550 -25.12 -78.74 -15.66
C SER A 550 -24.29 -77.51 -16.04
N LYS A 551 -24.38 -77.05 -17.30
CA LYS A 551 -23.75 -75.81 -17.80
C LYS A 551 -24.41 -74.58 -17.18
N LEU A 552 -25.75 -74.55 -17.11
CA LEU A 552 -26.52 -73.53 -16.41
C LEU A 552 -26.16 -73.46 -14.92
N SER A 553 -26.02 -74.60 -14.24
CA SER A 553 -25.61 -74.64 -12.82
C SER A 553 -24.22 -74.04 -12.59
N LYS A 554 -23.27 -74.23 -13.52
CA LYS A 554 -21.94 -73.59 -13.48
C LYS A 554 -22.04 -72.09 -13.72
N ILE A 555 -22.74 -71.67 -14.78
CA ILE A 555 -22.96 -70.26 -15.12
C ILE A 555 -23.70 -69.54 -13.97
N GLU A 556 -24.61 -70.19 -13.27
CA GLU A 556 -25.24 -69.64 -12.06
C GLU A 556 -24.27 -69.49 -10.89
N PHE A 557 -23.34 -70.43 -10.69
CA PHE A 557 -22.31 -70.31 -9.66
C PHE A 557 -21.34 -69.16 -9.99
N GLU A 558 -20.84 -69.12 -11.23
CA GLU A 558 -19.97 -68.06 -11.76
C GLU A 558 -20.67 -66.69 -11.65
N LYS A 559 -21.95 -66.59 -12.01
CA LYS A 559 -22.78 -65.37 -11.86
C LYS A 559 -22.96 -64.96 -10.40
N ARG A 560 -23.01 -65.90 -9.44
CA ARG A 560 -23.04 -65.60 -7.99
C ARG A 560 -21.67 -65.14 -7.49
N GLN A 561 -20.58 -65.68 -8.03
CA GLN A 561 -19.22 -65.27 -7.70
C GLN A 561 -18.91 -63.86 -8.25
N ILE A 562 -19.12 -63.63 -9.54
CA ILE A 562 -18.94 -62.32 -10.20
C ILE A 562 -19.78 -61.23 -9.52
N ARG A 563 -20.99 -61.56 -9.02
CA ARG A 563 -21.78 -60.62 -8.21
C ARG A 563 -21.09 -60.22 -6.91
N LYS A 564 -20.52 -61.18 -6.16
CA LYS A 564 -19.77 -60.87 -4.92
C LYS A 564 -18.50 -60.06 -5.21
N GLU A 565 -17.81 -60.37 -6.30
CA GLU A 565 -16.63 -59.62 -6.74
C GLU A 565 -17.02 -58.18 -7.13
N LEU A 566 -18.15 -57.99 -7.82
CA LEU A 566 -18.71 -56.68 -8.18
C LEU A 566 -19.18 -55.89 -6.94
N GLU A 567 -19.81 -56.53 -5.95
CA GLU A 567 -20.13 -55.91 -4.65
C GLU A 567 -18.84 -55.43 -3.96
N HIS A 568 -17.82 -56.29 -3.88
CA HIS A 568 -16.53 -55.97 -3.27
C HIS A 568 -15.75 -54.85 -4.01
N TYR A 569 -15.91 -54.73 -5.33
CA TYR A 569 -15.35 -53.61 -6.10
C TYR A 569 -16.16 -52.32 -5.95
N LYS A 570 -17.46 -52.37 -5.65
CA LYS A 570 -18.23 -51.17 -5.24
C LYS A 570 -17.80 -50.67 -3.86
N GLU A 571 -17.74 -51.55 -2.86
CA GLU A 571 -17.26 -51.21 -1.51
C GLU A 571 -15.87 -50.54 -1.56
N LYS A 572 -15.01 -50.97 -2.48
CA LYS A 572 -13.70 -50.35 -2.74
C LYS A 572 -13.77 -49.03 -3.48
N GLY A 573 -14.74 -48.83 -4.37
CA GLY A 573 -14.99 -47.56 -5.06
C GLY A 573 -15.54 -46.50 -4.11
N GLU A 574 -16.58 -46.85 -3.36
CA GLU A 574 -17.18 -46.03 -2.31
C GLU A 574 -16.10 -45.61 -1.29
N ARG A 575 -15.26 -46.55 -0.83
CA ARG A 575 -14.13 -46.25 0.08
C ARG A 575 -13.00 -45.43 -0.56
N ALA A 576 -12.82 -45.49 -1.88
CA ALA A 576 -11.87 -44.62 -2.57
C ALA A 576 -12.41 -43.19 -2.66
N GLU A 577 -13.71 -43.03 -2.95
CA GLU A 577 -14.41 -41.76 -2.95
C GLU A 577 -14.44 -41.11 -1.55
N GLU A 578 -14.63 -41.89 -0.48
CA GLU A 578 -14.44 -41.44 0.92
C GLU A 578 -13.03 -40.85 1.14
N LEU A 579 -11.98 -41.56 0.70
CA LEU A 579 -10.58 -41.14 0.87
C LEU A 579 -10.18 -39.96 -0.02
N GLU A 580 -10.75 -39.82 -1.21
CA GLU A 580 -10.57 -38.65 -2.08
C GLU A 580 -11.23 -37.40 -1.47
N ASN A 581 -12.42 -37.56 -0.87
CA ASN A 581 -13.06 -36.47 -0.12
C ASN A 581 -12.28 -36.08 1.14
N GLU A 582 -11.73 -37.05 1.88
CA GLU A 582 -10.88 -36.79 3.06
C GLU A 582 -9.56 -36.10 2.67
N LEU A 583 -8.90 -36.55 1.60
CA LEU A 583 -7.73 -35.86 1.03
C LEU A 583 -8.07 -34.42 0.65
N HIS A 584 -9.15 -34.19 -0.08
CA HIS A 584 -9.53 -32.85 -0.54
C HIS A 584 -10.04 -31.94 0.60
N HIS A 585 -10.39 -32.50 1.75
CA HIS A 585 -10.60 -31.75 2.99
C HIS A 585 -9.27 -31.36 3.64
N LEU A 586 -8.33 -32.30 3.78
CA LEU A 586 -6.99 -32.08 4.34
C LEU A 586 -6.15 -31.10 3.50
N GLU A 587 -6.29 -31.11 2.18
CA GLU A 587 -5.70 -30.10 1.27
C GLU A 587 -6.15 -28.69 1.64
N LYS A 588 -7.46 -28.48 1.85
CA LYS A 588 -8.03 -27.17 2.22
C LYS A 588 -7.62 -26.74 3.62
N GLU A 589 -7.51 -27.67 4.57
CA GLU A 589 -6.92 -27.37 5.87
C GLU A 589 -5.45 -26.96 5.75
N ASN A 590 -4.67 -27.64 4.92
CA ASN A 590 -3.26 -27.34 4.69
C ASN A 590 -3.08 -25.97 4.00
N GLU A 591 -3.90 -25.62 3.01
CA GLU A 591 -3.93 -24.26 2.44
C GLU A 591 -4.27 -23.19 3.48
N LEU A 592 -5.28 -23.43 4.33
CA LEU A 592 -5.67 -22.52 5.40
C LEU A 592 -4.56 -22.38 6.47
N LEU A 593 -3.82 -23.46 6.75
CA LEU A 593 -2.66 -23.43 7.63
C LEU A 593 -1.48 -22.68 6.99
N GLN A 594 -1.21 -22.87 5.69
CA GLN A 594 -0.20 -22.08 4.99
C GLN A 594 -0.55 -20.59 4.96
N LYS A 595 -1.81 -20.22 4.68
CA LYS A 595 -2.30 -18.83 4.76
C LYS A 595 -2.17 -18.25 6.18
N LYS A 596 -2.37 -19.06 7.23
CA LYS A 596 -2.09 -18.65 8.63
C LYS A 596 -0.59 -18.46 8.89
N ILE A 597 0.27 -19.35 8.40
CA ILE A 597 1.73 -19.29 8.58
C ILE A 597 2.33 -18.08 7.86
N THR A 598 1.91 -17.78 6.63
CA THR A 598 2.39 -16.58 5.90
C THR A 598 1.92 -15.30 6.58
N ASN A 599 0.66 -15.21 7.02
CA ASN A 599 0.16 -14.08 7.79
C ASN A 599 0.94 -13.89 9.11
N LEU A 600 1.19 -14.98 9.85
CA LEU A 600 1.99 -14.94 11.08
C LEU A 600 3.42 -14.45 10.80
N LYS A 601 4.06 -14.94 9.73
CA LYS A 601 5.40 -14.50 9.32
C LYS A 601 5.44 -13.00 9.02
N ILE A 602 4.46 -12.48 8.26
CA ILE A 602 4.33 -11.04 7.99
C ILE A 602 4.12 -10.24 9.28
N THR A 603 3.37 -10.77 10.27
CA THR A 603 3.24 -10.09 11.57
C THR A 603 4.54 -10.11 12.38
N CYS A 604 5.33 -11.19 12.33
CA CYS A 604 6.66 -11.21 12.97
C CYS A 604 7.61 -10.20 12.32
N GLU A 605 7.72 -10.19 10.99
CA GLU A 605 8.54 -9.23 10.24
C GLU A 605 8.15 -7.78 10.56
N LYS A 606 6.85 -7.50 10.76
CA LYS A 606 6.36 -6.20 11.19
C LYS A 606 6.68 -5.88 12.66
N ILE A 607 6.67 -6.86 13.55
CA ILE A 607 7.07 -6.68 14.96
C ILE A 607 8.57 -6.39 15.04
N GLU A 608 9.41 -7.15 14.32
CA GLU A 608 10.86 -6.92 14.25
C GLU A 608 11.21 -5.52 13.73
N ALA A 609 10.47 -5.01 12.74
CA ALA A 609 10.62 -3.64 12.24
C ALA A 609 10.25 -2.58 13.30
N LEU A 610 9.16 -2.79 14.06
CA LEU A 610 8.73 -1.90 15.13
C LEU A 610 9.68 -1.95 16.35
N GLU A 611 10.26 -3.11 16.66
CA GLU A 611 11.29 -3.24 17.70
C GLU A 611 12.58 -2.50 17.30
N GLN A 612 12.98 -2.58 16.02
CA GLN A 612 14.10 -1.78 15.48
C GLN A 612 13.82 -0.28 15.59
N GLU A 613 12.66 0.19 15.11
CA GLU A 613 12.24 1.61 15.20
C GLU A 613 12.22 2.10 16.66
N ASN A 614 11.64 1.32 17.58
CA ASN A 614 11.61 1.65 19.00
C ASN A 614 13.03 1.71 19.60
N SER A 615 13.95 0.82 19.18
CA SER A 615 15.36 0.88 19.59
C SER A 615 16.07 2.14 19.05
N GLU A 616 15.68 2.64 17.86
CA GLU A 616 16.17 3.90 17.31
C GLU A 616 15.64 5.09 18.12
N LEU A 617 14.35 5.11 18.43
CA LEU A 617 13.69 6.15 19.23
C LEU A 617 14.20 6.19 20.68
N GLU A 618 14.54 5.03 21.27
CA GLU A 618 15.26 4.95 22.54
C GLU A 618 16.66 5.57 22.44
N ARG A 619 17.41 5.25 21.38
CA ARG A 619 18.75 5.81 21.12
C ARG A 619 18.70 7.33 20.96
N GLU A 620 17.71 7.83 20.24
CA GLU A 620 17.38 9.26 20.07
C GLU A 620 17.04 9.91 21.43
N ASN A 621 16.13 9.34 22.22
CA ASN A 621 15.82 9.82 23.58
C ASN A 621 17.05 9.88 24.48
N ARG A 622 17.96 8.89 24.38
CA ARG A 622 19.24 8.90 25.11
C ARG A 622 20.20 10.00 24.60
N LYS A 623 20.12 10.45 23.33
CA LYS A 623 20.83 11.65 22.83
C LYS A 623 20.17 12.93 23.38
N TYR A 624 18.86 13.09 23.22
CA TYR A 624 18.13 14.29 23.65
C TYR A 624 18.20 14.51 25.17
N LYS A 625 18.23 13.44 25.97
CA LYS A 625 18.47 13.54 27.41
C LYS A 625 19.88 14.07 27.73
N LYS A 626 20.92 13.61 27.03
CA LYS A 626 22.28 14.12 27.18
C LYS A 626 22.40 15.59 26.77
N THR A 627 21.77 16.01 25.68
CA THR A 627 21.80 17.43 25.27
C THR A 627 21.01 18.30 26.25
N LEU A 628 19.83 17.87 26.70
CA LEU A 628 19.06 18.54 27.75
C LEU A 628 19.86 18.70 29.05
N ASP A 629 20.55 17.66 29.51
CA ASP A 629 21.39 17.73 30.70
C ASP A 629 22.63 18.62 30.49
N SER A 630 23.18 18.69 29.27
CA SER A 630 24.23 19.68 28.94
C SER A 630 23.71 21.12 28.92
N PHE A 631 22.47 21.36 28.46
CA PHE A 631 21.84 22.69 28.53
C PHE A 631 21.59 23.11 29.98
N LYS A 632 21.13 22.22 30.86
CA LYS A 632 21.01 22.53 32.31
C LYS A 632 22.35 22.95 32.91
N ASN A 633 23.42 22.22 32.61
CA ASN A 633 24.76 22.56 33.09
C ASN A 633 25.22 23.94 32.57
N LEU A 634 24.92 24.25 31.30
CA LEU A 634 25.20 25.56 30.71
C LEU A 634 24.36 26.68 31.37
N THR A 635 23.09 26.41 31.71
CA THR A 635 22.23 27.34 32.46
C THR A 635 22.78 27.62 33.86
N PHE A 636 23.24 26.60 34.60
CA PHE A 636 23.88 26.79 35.90
C PHE A 636 25.18 27.60 35.81
N GLN A 637 25.96 27.44 34.74
CA GLN A 637 27.13 28.27 34.48
C GLN A 637 26.74 29.73 34.18
N LEU A 638 25.69 29.93 33.38
CA LEU A 638 25.16 31.26 33.07
C LEU A 638 24.65 31.97 34.33
N GLU A 639 23.83 31.30 35.16
CA GLU A 639 23.39 31.82 36.45
C GLU A 639 24.56 32.18 37.40
N SER A 640 25.67 31.44 37.33
CA SER A 640 26.86 31.74 38.14
C SER A 640 27.56 33.00 37.65
N LEU A 641 27.70 33.15 36.33
CA LEU A 641 28.30 34.32 35.70
C LEU A 641 27.43 35.57 35.83
N GLU A 642 26.10 35.44 35.81
CA GLU A 642 25.16 36.53 36.07
C GLU A 642 25.27 37.05 37.52
N LYS A 643 25.48 36.14 38.50
CA LYS A 643 25.71 36.50 39.90
C LYS A 643 27.07 37.18 40.09
N GLU A 644 28.13 36.65 39.48
CA GLU A 644 29.48 37.25 39.48
C GLU A 644 29.47 38.64 38.82
N ASN A 645 28.82 38.78 37.66
CA ASN A 645 28.72 40.06 36.97
C ASN A 645 27.86 41.07 37.76
N SER A 646 26.80 40.63 38.44
CA SER A 646 26.02 41.48 39.35
C SER A 646 26.85 41.99 40.54
N GLN A 647 27.71 41.13 41.11
CA GLN A 647 28.65 41.53 42.17
C GLN A 647 29.69 42.53 41.64
N LEU A 648 30.23 42.30 40.44
CA LEU A 648 31.16 43.24 39.79
C LEU A 648 30.51 44.59 39.44
N ASP A 649 29.22 44.62 39.12
CA ASP A 649 28.45 45.86 38.94
C ASP A 649 28.22 46.59 40.28
N GLU A 650 27.90 45.87 41.36
CA GLU A 650 27.81 46.45 42.72
C GLU A 650 29.16 47.03 43.18
N GLU A 651 30.26 46.28 43.03
CA GLU A 651 31.63 46.76 43.32
C GLU A 651 32.00 47.97 42.45
N ASN A 652 31.67 47.97 41.15
CA ASN A 652 31.88 49.13 40.28
C ASN A 652 31.10 50.35 40.76
N LEU A 653 29.88 50.15 41.27
CA LEU A 653 29.01 51.23 41.73
C LEU A 653 29.48 51.79 43.09
N GLU A 654 30.03 50.96 43.98
CA GLU A 654 30.76 51.41 45.16
C GLU A 654 32.07 52.14 44.82
N LEU A 655 32.88 51.61 43.91
CA LEU A 655 34.11 52.26 43.43
C LEU A 655 33.80 53.64 42.81
N ARG A 656 32.70 53.76 42.05
CA ARG A 656 32.21 55.05 41.53
C ARG A 656 31.82 56.02 42.65
N ARG A 657 31.05 55.58 43.64
CA ARG A 657 30.70 56.39 44.84
C ARG A 657 31.96 56.86 45.60
N ASN A 658 32.95 55.98 45.75
CA ASN A 658 34.22 56.27 46.41
C ASN A 658 35.06 57.29 45.60
N VAL A 659 35.11 57.15 44.27
CA VAL A 659 35.73 58.14 43.38
C VAL A 659 35.00 59.49 43.42
N GLU A 660 33.67 59.51 43.49
CA GLU A 660 32.88 60.74 43.66
C GLU A 660 33.20 61.45 44.98
N SER A 661 33.26 60.69 46.08
CA SER A 661 33.65 61.17 47.40
C SER A 661 35.08 61.74 47.40
N LEU A 662 36.03 61.05 46.76
CA LEU A 662 37.41 61.51 46.60
C LEU A 662 37.51 62.77 45.72
N LYS A 663 36.68 62.93 44.68
CA LYS A 663 36.58 64.19 43.93
C LYS A 663 36.11 65.33 44.82
N CYS A 664 35.05 65.13 45.61
CA CYS A 664 34.53 66.13 46.55
C CYS A 664 35.59 66.52 47.60
N ALA A 665 36.32 65.54 48.15
CA ALA A 665 37.43 65.78 49.05
C ALA A 665 38.58 66.55 48.37
N SER A 666 38.92 66.21 47.13
CA SER A 666 39.95 66.88 46.32
C SER A 666 39.57 68.34 46.00
N MET A 667 38.31 68.60 45.62
CA MET A 667 37.79 69.96 45.44
C MET A 667 37.87 70.78 46.73
N LYS A 668 37.50 70.19 47.88
CA LYS A 668 37.60 70.85 49.18
C LYS A 668 39.05 71.12 49.58
N MET A 669 39.98 70.21 49.28
CA MET A 669 41.42 70.42 49.47
C MET A 669 41.96 71.55 48.58
N ALA A 670 41.52 71.62 47.31
CA ALA A 670 41.90 72.71 46.39
C ALA A 670 41.35 74.06 46.86
N GLN A 671 40.13 74.11 47.39
CA GLN A 671 39.54 75.31 47.98
C GLN A 671 40.32 75.77 49.22
N LEU A 672 40.65 74.85 50.14
CA LEU A 672 41.50 75.15 51.30
C LEU A 672 42.93 75.58 50.91
N GLN A 673 43.47 75.09 49.79
CA GLN A 673 44.75 75.56 49.25
C GLN A 673 44.66 76.97 48.63
N LEU A 674 43.51 77.37 48.10
CA LEU A 674 43.28 78.74 47.62
C LEU A 674 43.17 79.70 48.81
N GLU A 675 42.33 79.37 49.79
CA GLU A 675 42.14 80.13 51.03
C GLU A 675 43.47 80.33 51.79
N ASN A 676 44.30 79.28 51.90
CA ASN A 676 45.65 79.42 52.48
C ASN A 676 46.56 80.39 51.70
N LYS A 677 46.48 80.42 50.35
CA LYS A 677 47.27 81.36 49.53
C LYS A 677 46.76 82.80 49.66
N GLU A 678 45.46 82.98 49.81
CA GLU A 678 44.85 84.29 50.05
C GLU A 678 45.27 84.83 51.42
N LEU A 679 45.13 84.02 52.49
CA LEU A 679 45.63 84.34 53.84
C LEU A 679 47.14 84.58 53.88
N GLU A 680 47.94 83.85 53.10
CA GLU A 680 49.39 84.06 52.99
C GLU A 680 49.74 85.36 52.24
N SER A 681 48.93 85.76 51.26
CA SER A 681 49.03 87.07 50.60
C SER A 681 48.64 88.21 51.53
N GLU A 682 47.54 88.09 52.30
CA GLU A 682 47.17 89.06 53.32
C GLU A 682 48.26 89.22 54.38
N LYS A 683 48.82 88.11 54.86
CA LYS A 683 49.99 88.07 55.76
C LYS A 683 51.20 88.78 55.18
N GLU A 684 51.49 88.65 53.88
CA GLU A 684 52.52 89.46 53.21
C GLU A 684 52.15 90.95 53.13
N GLN A 685 50.90 91.30 52.82
CA GLN A 685 50.46 92.69 52.73
C GLN A 685 50.52 93.39 54.10
N LEU A 686 50.07 92.71 55.16
CA LEU A 686 50.21 93.16 56.54
C LEU A 686 51.67 93.31 56.96
N LYS A 687 52.56 92.40 56.53
CA LYS A 687 54.01 92.52 56.76
C LYS A 687 54.61 93.74 56.04
N LYS A 688 54.23 93.99 54.78
CA LYS A 688 54.65 95.18 54.02
C LYS A 688 54.13 96.47 54.67
N GLY A 689 52.88 96.47 55.17
CA GLY A 689 52.32 97.56 55.98
C GLY A 689 53.08 97.80 57.28
N LEU A 690 53.47 96.75 58.00
CA LEU A 690 54.30 96.82 59.20
C LEU A 690 55.70 97.39 58.91
N GLU A 691 56.29 97.05 57.77
CA GLU A 691 57.58 97.59 57.33
C GLU A 691 57.49 99.07 56.94
N LEU A 692 56.41 99.50 56.27
CA LEU A 692 56.10 100.91 56.04
C LEU A 692 55.89 101.70 57.34
N MET A 693 55.16 101.13 58.30
CA MET A 693 55.00 101.72 59.64
C MET A 693 56.35 101.89 60.34
N LYS A 694 57.22 100.86 60.32
CA LYS A 694 58.60 100.95 60.85
C LYS A 694 59.46 102.01 60.14
N ALA A 695 59.29 102.19 58.83
CA ALA A 695 59.95 103.26 58.09
C ALA A 695 59.45 104.66 58.49
N SER A 696 58.14 104.82 58.74
CA SER A 696 57.55 106.07 59.25
C SER A 696 58.03 106.40 60.67
N PHE A 697 58.15 105.39 61.54
CA PHE A 697 58.70 105.53 62.89
C PHE A 697 60.14 106.06 62.83
N LYS A 698 61.01 105.43 62.03
CA LYS A 698 62.40 105.89 61.79
C LYS A 698 62.51 107.28 61.15
N LYS A 699 61.46 107.77 60.47
CA LYS A 699 61.40 109.16 59.98
C LYS A 699 61.08 110.13 61.12
N THR A 700 60.18 109.75 62.01
CA THR A 700 59.82 110.53 63.21
C THR A 700 61.01 110.65 64.17
N GLU A 701 61.67 109.53 64.45
CA GLU A 701 62.90 109.40 65.24
C GLU A 701 64.03 110.34 64.75
N ARG A 702 64.17 110.52 63.42
CA ARG A 702 65.13 111.49 62.83
C ARG A 702 64.71 112.95 63.04
N LEU A 703 63.42 113.26 63.00
CA LEU A 703 62.92 114.61 63.26
C LEU A 703 63.14 114.99 64.74
N GLU A 704 62.95 114.02 65.64
CA GLU A 704 63.20 114.16 67.07
C GLU A 704 64.68 114.45 67.38
N VAL A 705 65.61 113.71 66.76
CA VAL A 705 67.06 114.02 66.82
C VAL A 705 67.40 115.39 66.22
N SER A 706 66.75 115.79 65.12
CA SER A 706 66.93 117.13 64.55
C SER A 706 66.42 118.24 65.48
N TYR A 707 65.38 117.97 66.27
CA TYR A 707 64.84 118.90 67.27
C TYR A 707 65.78 119.05 68.47
N GLN A 708 66.35 117.93 68.95
CA GLN A 708 67.39 117.93 69.98
C GLN A 708 68.64 118.71 69.53
N GLY A 709 69.05 118.57 68.27
CA GLY A 709 70.16 119.36 67.70
C GLY A 709 69.92 120.88 67.78
N LEU A 710 68.73 121.33 67.38
CA LEU A 710 68.34 122.74 67.49
C LEU A 710 68.31 123.25 68.94
N ASP A 711 67.87 122.42 69.89
CA ASP A 711 67.89 122.77 71.31
C ASP A 711 69.33 122.96 71.84
N THR A 712 70.26 122.07 71.48
CA THR A 712 71.68 122.21 71.90
C THR A 712 72.35 123.47 71.34
N GLU A 713 71.96 123.92 70.15
CA GLU A 713 72.47 125.16 69.55
C GLU A 713 71.87 126.40 70.26
N ASN A 714 70.59 126.32 70.67
CA ASN A 714 69.93 127.35 71.48
C ASN A 714 70.58 127.50 72.86
N GLN A 715 70.86 126.38 73.55
CA GLN A 715 71.59 126.36 74.83
C GLN A 715 73.02 126.94 74.70
N ARG A 716 73.66 126.79 73.53
CA ARG A 716 74.96 127.39 73.21
C ARG A 716 74.90 128.92 73.15
N LEU A 717 73.91 129.46 72.43
CA LEU A 717 73.69 130.90 72.31
C LEU A 717 73.38 131.52 73.68
N GLN A 718 72.60 130.83 74.51
CA GLN A 718 72.27 131.27 75.86
C GLN A 718 73.51 131.34 76.77
N LYS A 719 74.42 130.36 76.69
CA LYS A 719 75.73 130.40 77.40
C LYS A 719 76.69 131.47 76.87
N ALA A 720 76.62 131.82 75.59
CA ALA A 720 77.41 132.93 75.04
C ALA A 720 76.96 134.28 75.65
N LEU A 721 75.64 134.47 75.82
CA LEU A 721 75.05 135.67 76.43
C LEU A 721 75.36 135.80 77.94
N GLU A 722 75.36 134.70 78.69
CA GLU A 722 75.83 134.69 80.09
C GLU A 722 77.31 135.09 80.22
N ASN A 723 78.15 134.64 79.28
CA ASN A 723 79.59 134.93 79.32
C ASN A 723 79.91 136.39 78.95
N SER A 724 79.13 137.05 78.07
CA SER A 724 79.26 138.49 77.85
C SER A 724 78.87 139.29 79.10
N ASN A 725 77.84 138.88 79.83
CA ASN A 725 77.43 139.56 81.07
C ASN A 725 78.51 139.43 82.17
N LYS A 726 79.14 138.26 82.32
CA LYS A 726 80.30 138.08 83.21
C LYS A 726 81.49 138.94 82.80
N LYS A 727 81.70 139.16 81.50
CA LYS A 727 82.78 140.02 80.99
C LYS A 727 82.58 141.50 81.36
N ILE A 728 81.32 141.95 81.40
CA ILE A 728 80.96 143.30 81.89
C ILE A 728 81.25 143.42 83.39
N GLN A 729 80.78 142.47 84.21
CA GLN A 729 81.00 142.49 85.67
C GLN A 729 82.49 142.46 86.08
N GLN A 730 83.37 141.84 85.28
CA GLN A 730 84.81 141.89 85.56
C GLN A 730 85.42 143.27 85.26
N LEU A 731 84.96 143.98 84.22
CA LEU A 731 85.40 145.34 83.94
C LEU A 731 84.89 146.34 84.99
N GLU A 732 83.75 146.07 85.63
CA GLU A 732 83.27 146.81 86.80
C GLU A 732 84.16 146.58 88.03
N SER A 733 84.66 145.35 88.24
CA SER A 733 85.60 145.01 89.33
C SER A 733 86.97 145.68 89.13
N GLU A 734 87.54 145.61 87.93
CA GLU A 734 88.83 146.24 87.59
C GLU A 734 88.77 147.77 87.81
N LEU A 735 87.60 148.39 87.66
CA LEU A 735 87.37 149.81 87.92
C LEU A 735 87.31 150.12 89.43
N GLN A 736 86.70 149.25 90.26
CA GLN A 736 86.69 149.40 91.72
C GLN A 736 88.08 149.22 92.36
N ASP A 737 88.89 148.28 91.87
CA ASP A 737 90.24 148.08 92.40
C ASP A 737 91.16 149.27 92.07
N LEU A 738 91.00 149.90 90.90
CA LEU A 738 91.66 151.17 90.57
C LEU A 738 91.20 152.34 91.47
N GLU A 739 89.94 152.36 91.93
CA GLU A 739 89.50 153.33 92.95
C GLU A 739 90.15 153.07 94.32
N MET A 740 90.37 151.80 94.70
CA MET A 740 91.10 151.48 95.94
C MET A 740 92.60 151.79 95.87
N GLU A 741 93.23 151.61 94.71
CA GLU A 741 94.61 152.06 94.47
C GLU A 741 94.71 153.59 94.62
N ASN A 742 93.72 154.34 94.13
CA ASN A 742 93.62 155.80 94.29
C ASN A 742 93.41 156.22 95.77
N GLN A 743 92.54 155.54 96.53
CA GLN A 743 92.34 155.81 97.96
C GLN A 743 93.57 155.48 98.82
N THR A 744 94.30 154.43 98.51
CA THR A 744 95.56 154.10 99.22
C THR A 744 96.69 155.07 98.87
N LEU A 745 96.74 155.59 97.64
CA LEU A 745 97.61 156.71 97.26
C LEU A 745 97.25 158.03 97.97
N GLN A 746 95.97 158.29 98.29
CA GLN A 746 95.61 159.40 99.19
C GLN A 746 96.11 159.17 100.62
N LYS A 747 96.07 157.92 101.12
CA LYS A 747 96.52 157.57 102.48
C LYS A 747 98.03 157.79 102.68
N ASN A 748 98.83 157.53 101.64
CA ASN A 748 100.27 157.87 101.59
C ASN A 748 100.53 159.38 101.83
N LEU A 749 99.54 160.26 101.58
CA LEU A 749 99.70 161.72 101.64
C LEU A 749 99.34 162.32 103.01
N GLU A 750 98.72 161.55 103.92
CA GLU A 750 98.34 162.03 105.27
C GLU A 750 99.26 161.54 106.38
N GLU A 751 99.77 160.30 106.34
CA GLU A 751 100.71 159.83 107.36
C GLU A 751 102.09 160.54 107.27
N LEU A 752 102.47 160.99 106.06
CA LEU A 752 103.59 161.93 105.84
C LEU A 752 103.37 163.30 106.50
N LYS A 753 102.11 163.74 106.71
CA LYS A 753 101.81 165.01 107.43
C LYS A 753 101.79 164.85 108.96
N ILE A 754 101.54 163.63 109.47
CA ILE A 754 101.41 163.36 110.91
C ILE A 754 102.77 163.06 111.54
N SER A 755 103.61 162.24 110.89
CA SER A 755 104.98 162.00 111.35
C SER A 755 105.83 163.29 111.33
N SER A 756 105.67 164.12 110.31
CA SER A 756 106.27 165.47 110.22
C SER A 756 105.90 166.40 111.39
N LYS A 757 104.82 166.13 112.14
CA LYS A 757 104.41 166.91 113.33
C LYS A 757 104.87 166.33 114.67
N ARG A 758 105.37 165.09 114.71
CA ARG A 758 106.01 164.51 115.91
C ARG A 758 107.52 164.76 115.96
N LEU A 759 108.06 165.48 114.99
CA LEU A 759 109.43 166.02 115.03
C LEU A 759 109.51 167.38 115.75
N GLU A 760 108.37 168.01 116.07
CA GLU A 760 108.27 169.37 116.67
C GLU A 760 107.76 169.39 118.14
N GLN A 761 107.59 168.23 118.79
CA GLN A 761 107.36 168.18 120.24
C GLN A 761 108.54 167.46 120.90
N LEU A 762 109.55 168.24 121.28
CA LEU A 762 109.70 168.79 122.63
C LEU A 762 110.00 167.66 123.65
N GLU A 763 111.27 167.31 123.86
CA GLU A 763 112.22 168.10 124.69
C GLU A 763 111.73 168.33 126.14
N ARG A 764 110.78 167.53 126.64
CA ARG A 764 110.36 167.52 128.05
C ARG A 764 110.38 166.11 128.65
N LYS A 765 111.61 165.61 128.83
CA LYS A 765 112.02 164.27 129.33
C LYS A 765 112.02 163.22 128.21
N GLN A 766 113.15 162.57 127.91
CA GLN A 766 114.49 162.68 128.50
C GLN A 766 115.58 162.47 127.46
#